data_AF-A0A0J8E823-F1
#
_entry.id   AF-A0A0J8E823-F1
#
_cell.length_a   1.000
_cell.length_b   1.000
_cell.length_c   1.000
_cell.angle_alpha   90.00
_cell.angle_beta   90.00
_cell.angle_gamma   90.00
#
_symmetry.space_group_name_H-M   'P 1'
#
loop_
_entity.id
_entity.type
_entity.pdbx_description
1 polymer ?
#
loop_
_entity_poly.entity_id
_entity_poly.type
_entity_poly.pdbx_seq_one_letter_code
_entity_poly.pdbx_strand_id
1 'polypeptide(L)'
;MATLPLLKPSSRPEHYCCCYSISRVMNSSFRNGRNSKKLFLSSFKKPMITKKCFIVQNVFSDSKQKLEENITDQGIPSLLNTLRPDSASIASSIKYHAEFTPLFAPNEFSCPAAFFAAAQSVRDSLIINWNATYDFYEKMNMKQAYYLSMEFLQGRALLNAIGNLELTDAYGDALKKLGHDLEAVACQEPDAALGNGGLGRLASCFLDSLATLNYPAWGYGLRYKYGLFKQKITKDGQEEVAENWLEIANPWEIVRNDVSYSIKFYGKVVTGSDGKSHWTGGEDIKAVAYDVPIPGYQTKTTNNLRLWSTTVPSEEFDLSAFNAGEHSKANDARANAEMICSILYPGDDSVKGKILRLKQQYTLCSASLQDIISQFERRSGEHVKWEDFPEKVAVQMNDTHPTLCIPELMRILIDVKGLSWKEAWNITQRTVAYTNHTVLPEALEKWSFELMQSLLPRHVEIIEKIDEELVNTIISEYGTDDPELLMKKLKLMRILENFDLPSSVACLIKEKSYKASSKTIKDDLVEESRILDEQDGLVAEDEGEEDVKEKKAVVDPVPEPSKMVRMANLCVVAGHAVNGVAEIHSQIVKEQVFRDFYELWPEKFQNKTNGVTPRRWIRFCNPELSSILTKWIGTEDWVLNTEKLAELRKFADNKDLHNEWMAVKRNNKLKVVSLIKDRTGYTVSPDAMFDIQIKRIHEYKRQLMNIFGIVYRYKKMKEMSAVDRKAKYVPRVCIFGGKAFSTYVQAKRIVKFITDVGATINHDPEIGDLLKVVFVPDYNVSVAELLIPASELSEHISTAGMEASGTSNMKFAMNGCILIGTLDGANVEIREEVGQDNFFLFGAQAHEIAGLRKERAEGKFVPDPRFEEVMDYVRSGVFGSQNYDELLASLEGDEGFGRGDYFLVGKDFPSYIECQEEVDEAYRDEKKWTRMSILNTAGSFKFSSDRTIHEYAKDIWNIHPVKLP
;
A
#
# COMPACT_ATOMS: atom_id res chain seq x y z
N MET A 1 -14.83 34.38 48.86
CA MET A 1 -15.00 34.24 50.32
C MET A 1 -14.97 32.75 50.65
N ALA A 2 -14.14 32.39 51.64
CA ALA A 2 -14.08 31.12 52.40
C ALA A 2 -13.74 29.82 51.62
N THR A 3 -12.79 28.94 51.98
CA THR A 3 -11.61 28.95 52.86
C THR A 3 -10.84 27.64 52.57
N LEU A 4 -9.50 27.73 52.62
CA LEU A 4 -8.47 26.69 52.43
C LEU A 4 -8.44 25.58 53.54
N PRO A 5 -7.69 24.46 53.36
CA PRO A 5 -6.28 24.46 53.76
C PRO A 5 -5.29 23.77 52.81
N LEU A 6 -4.17 24.48 52.62
CA LEU A 6 -2.86 24.01 52.16
C LEU A 6 -2.18 23.12 53.22
N LEU A 7 -1.46 22.09 52.78
CA LEU A 7 -0.40 21.44 53.54
C LEU A 7 0.98 21.93 53.04
N LYS A 8 1.79 22.36 53.99
CA LYS A 8 3.17 22.89 53.86
C LYS A 8 4.19 21.81 53.50
N PRO A 9 5.34 22.19 52.92
CA PRO A 9 6.65 21.67 53.30
C PRO A 9 7.39 22.74 54.13
N SER A 10 7.88 22.37 55.32
CA SER A 10 8.63 23.25 56.22
C SER A 10 10.14 22.99 56.16
N SER A 11 10.86 24.03 55.75
CA SER A 11 12.10 24.61 56.33
C SER A 11 13.39 23.78 56.53
N ARG A 12 14.39 24.19 55.74
CA ARG A 12 15.87 24.26 55.93
C ARG A 12 16.30 24.97 57.26
N PRO A 13 17.59 25.28 57.59
CA PRO A 13 18.92 24.96 57.00
C PRO A 13 20.00 24.52 58.04
N GLU A 14 21.22 24.16 57.60
CA GLU A 14 22.48 24.90 57.91
C GLU A 14 23.76 24.24 57.31
N HIS A 15 24.41 25.05 56.47
CA HIS A 15 25.85 25.35 56.39
C HIS A 15 26.97 24.41 55.86
N TYR A 16 27.64 24.98 54.84
CA TYR A 16 29.07 25.00 54.47
C TYR A 16 29.72 23.85 53.67
N CYS A 17 30.09 24.23 52.43
CA CYS A 17 31.47 24.30 51.91
C CYS A 17 31.71 23.54 50.60
N CYS A 18 32.07 24.30 49.56
CA CYS A 18 32.71 23.83 48.33
C CYS A 18 34.00 23.08 48.66
N CYS A 19 34.26 21.97 47.95
CA CYS A 19 35.59 21.47 47.67
C CYS A 19 35.63 20.73 46.33
N TYR A 20 36.33 21.33 45.38
CA TYR A 20 36.99 20.67 44.26
C TYR A 20 38.24 19.92 44.77
N SER A 21 38.58 18.78 44.18
CA SER A 21 39.92 18.16 44.25
C SER A 21 40.05 17.14 43.11
N ILE A 22 40.81 17.42 42.05
CA ILE A 22 42.26 17.21 41.89
C ILE A 22 42.66 15.73 41.87
N SER A 23 43.16 15.29 40.72
CA SER A 23 44.15 14.22 40.61
C SER A 23 45.42 14.75 39.94
N ARG A 24 46.55 14.47 40.60
CA ARG A 24 47.88 15.05 40.45
C ARG A 24 48.57 14.63 39.15
N VAL A 25 49.20 15.60 38.49
CA VAL A 25 50.34 15.41 37.57
C VAL A 25 51.60 15.89 38.31
N MET A 26 52.62 15.02 38.36
CA MET A 26 53.95 15.39 38.84
C MET A 26 54.72 16.16 37.77
N ASN A 27 55.37 17.23 38.21
CA ASN A 27 56.22 18.13 37.47
C ASN A 27 57.67 17.61 37.46
N SER A 28 58.38 17.73 36.34
CA SER A 28 59.83 17.98 36.36
C SER A 28 60.29 18.74 35.11
N SER A 29 60.33 20.07 35.26
CA SER A 29 61.42 20.99 34.87
C SER A 29 62.13 20.84 33.51
N PHE A 30 61.95 21.85 32.66
CA PHE A 30 62.90 22.24 31.61
C PHE A 30 63.96 23.20 32.15
N ARG A 31 65.23 22.99 31.77
CA ARG A 31 66.33 23.97 31.84
C ARG A 31 67.11 24.00 30.53
N ASN A 32 67.43 25.22 30.11
CA ASN A 32 68.16 25.65 28.92
C ASN A 32 69.50 24.95 28.63
N GLY A 33 69.87 24.86 27.34
CA GLY A 33 71.25 24.60 26.89
C GLY A 33 71.44 24.84 25.39
N ARG A 34 72.35 25.76 25.04
CA ARG A 34 72.65 26.34 23.72
C ARG A 34 73.49 25.45 22.78
N ASN A 35 73.58 25.90 21.51
CA ASN A 35 74.69 25.76 20.54
C ASN A 35 74.84 24.38 19.87
N SER A 36 75.24 24.21 18.60
CA SER A 36 75.61 25.13 17.51
C SER A 36 75.97 24.29 16.25
N LYS A 37 75.73 24.89 15.07
CA LYS A 37 76.58 24.86 13.86
C LYS A 37 76.92 23.52 13.15
N LYS A 38 76.38 23.45 11.94
CA LYS A 38 77.08 23.40 10.62
C LYS A 38 77.68 22.07 10.08
N LEU A 39 77.38 21.92 8.79
CA LEU A 39 78.26 21.57 7.64
C LEU A 39 78.21 20.14 7.05
N PHE A 40 77.46 20.06 5.94
CA PHE A 40 77.80 19.60 4.56
C PHE A 40 78.25 18.14 4.24
N LEU A 41 77.59 17.64 3.18
CA LEU A 41 78.05 16.78 2.05
C LEU A 41 78.62 15.38 2.36
N SER A 42 77.95 14.33 1.90
CA SER A 42 78.00 13.82 0.51
C SER A 42 77.47 12.38 0.40
N SER A 43 76.95 12.08 -0.78
CA SER A 43 76.47 10.80 -1.31
C SER A 43 77.30 9.57 -0.89
N PHE A 44 76.66 8.44 -0.57
CA PHE A 44 76.98 7.12 -1.16
C PHE A 44 75.87 6.08 -0.87
N LYS A 45 75.33 5.51 -1.95
CA LYS A 45 74.77 4.15 -2.19
C LYS A 45 73.96 3.44 -1.08
N LYS A 46 72.73 3.06 -1.45
CA LYS A 46 71.80 2.13 -0.77
C LYS A 46 72.49 0.90 -0.15
N PRO A 47 72.16 0.55 1.11
CA PRO A 47 72.16 -0.82 1.57
C PRO A 47 70.72 -1.32 1.81
N MET A 48 70.51 -2.54 1.38
CA MET A 48 69.36 -3.41 1.56
C MET A 48 69.05 -3.57 3.07
N ILE A 49 67.84 -3.22 3.50
CA ILE A 49 67.32 -3.59 4.83
C ILE A 49 66.02 -4.37 4.63
N THR A 50 66.10 -5.62 5.05
CA THR A 50 65.08 -6.66 5.10
C THR A 50 63.91 -6.25 6.00
N LYS A 51 62.72 -6.13 5.42
CA LYS A 51 61.47 -6.16 6.19
C LYS A 51 61.23 -7.59 6.65
N LYS A 52 61.27 -7.83 7.96
CA LYS A 52 60.77 -9.06 8.58
C LYS A 52 59.28 -9.19 8.28
N CYS A 53 58.94 -10.18 7.46
CA CYS A 53 57.58 -10.67 7.25
C CYS A 53 57.36 -11.80 8.26
N PHE A 54 56.38 -11.68 9.15
CA PHE A 54 55.89 -12.85 9.89
C PHE A 54 54.98 -13.64 8.95
N ILE A 55 55.49 -14.77 8.45
CA ILE A 55 54.76 -15.78 7.72
C ILE A 55 54.41 -16.87 8.74
N VAL A 56 53.13 -17.13 8.96
CA VAL A 56 52.68 -18.37 9.62
C VAL A 56 52.45 -19.38 8.49
N GLN A 57 53.37 -20.34 8.35
CA GLN A 57 53.23 -21.50 7.50
C GLN A 57 52.40 -22.56 8.24
N ASN A 58 51.25 -22.93 7.68
CA ASN A 58 50.54 -24.15 8.04
C ASN A 58 51.28 -25.34 7.42
N VAL A 59 51.81 -26.22 8.28
CA VAL A 59 52.42 -27.49 7.89
C VAL A 59 51.34 -28.56 7.99
N PHE A 60 50.73 -28.91 6.86
CA PHE A 60 50.07 -30.21 6.70
C PHE A 60 50.94 -31.05 5.79
N SER A 61 51.61 -32.04 6.38
CA SER A 61 52.23 -33.15 5.64
C SER A 61 51.76 -34.46 6.25
N ASP A 62 51.34 -35.35 5.36
CA ASP A 62 50.78 -36.68 5.56
C ASP A 62 51.38 -37.53 6.69
N SER A 63 50.48 -38.15 7.47
CA SER A 63 50.66 -39.56 7.83
C SER A 63 49.30 -40.23 7.99
N LYS A 64 49.01 -41.16 7.08
CA LYS A 64 47.91 -42.13 7.17
C LYS A 64 48.14 -43.02 8.40
N GLN A 65 47.25 -42.95 9.39
CA GLN A 65 46.99 -44.05 10.29
C GLN A 65 45.51 -44.42 10.24
N LYS A 66 45.26 -45.67 9.85
CA LYS A 66 43.97 -46.35 9.86
C LYS A 66 43.38 -46.31 11.28
N LEU A 67 42.22 -45.69 11.42
CA LEU A 67 41.30 -46.00 12.51
C LEU A 67 40.24 -46.94 11.93
N GLU A 68 40.21 -48.16 12.46
CA GLU A 68 39.21 -49.18 12.13
C GLU A 68 37.83 -48.69 12.57
N GLU A 69 36.97 -48.41 11.59
CA GLU A 69 35.53 -48.23 11.81
C GLU A 69 34.90 -49.60 12.09
N ASN A 70 34.71 -49.90 13.37
CA ASN A 70 33.67 -50.79 13.83
C ASN A 70 32.63 -49.94 14.56
N ILE A 71 31.79 -49.24 13.80
CA ILE A 71 30.51 -48.74 14.33
C ILE A 71 29.45 -49.66 13.75
N THR A 72 29.06 -50.61 14.58
CA THR A 72 27.86 -51.41 14.42
C THR A 72 26.65 -50.53 14.22
N ASP A 73 25.89 -50.89 13.21
CA ASP A 73 24.55 -50.49 12.81
C ASP A 73 23.56 -50.47 14.01
N GLN A 74 23.60 -49.39 14.80
CA GLN A 74 22.53 -49.02 15.72
C GLN A 74 22.20 -47.54 15.50
N GLY A 75 21.07 -47.33 14.83
CA GLY A 75 20.57 -46.02 14.45
C GLY A 75 20.53 -45.05 15.62
N ILE A 76 21.06 -43.85 15.37
CA ILE A 76 20.71 -42.64 16.11
C ILE A 76 19.47 -42.09 15.41
N PRO A 77 18.27 -42.14 16.00
CA PRO A 77 17.13 -41.41 15.45
C PRO A 77 17.43 -39.91 15.51
N SER A 78 17.12 -39.19 14.43
CA SER A 78 17.24 -37.73 14.36
C SER A 78 16.48 -37.06 15.51
N LEU A 79 17.19 -36.58 16.54
CA LEU A 79 16.59 -35.89 17.69
C LEU A 79 15.99 -34.50 17.34
N LEU A 80 16.15 -34.04 16.09
CA LEU A 80 15.63 -32.77 15.56
C LEU A 80 14.21 -32.87 14.98
N ASN A 81 13.62 -34.07 14.96
CA ASN A 81 12.23 -34.28 14.55
C ASN A 81 11.49 -34.99 15.69
N THR A 82 10.52 -34.32 16.36
CA THR A 82 9.19 -34.85 16.76
C THR A 82 8.52 -34.21 18.00
N LEU A 83 9.13 -33.27 18.73
CA LEU A 83 8.44 -32.65 19.88
C LEU A 83 7.94 -31.24 19.54
N ARG A 84 6.61 -31.08 19.38
CA ARG A 84 5.99 -29.75 19.48
C ARG A 84 6.38 -29.16 20.85
N PRO A 85 6.91 -27.93 20.91
CA PRO A 85 7.38 -27.36 22.17
C PRO A 85 6.20 -27.19 23.13
N ASP A 86 6.31 -27.78 24.32
CA ASP A 86 5.34 -27.59 25.39
C ASP A 86 5.45 -26.20 26.04
N SER A 87 4.46 -25.84 26.87
CA SER A 87 4.44 -24.52 27.53
C SER A 87 5.60 -24.30 28.51
N ALA A 88 6.27 -25.35 29.01
CA ALA A 88 7.41 -25.21 29.92
C ALA A 88 8.70 -24.86 29.15
N SER A 89 8.92 -25.50 28.01
CA SER A 89 10.04 -25.19 27.11
C SER A 89 9.88 -23.80 26.50
N ILE A 90 8.65 -23.40 26.11
CA ILE A 90 8.36 -22.02 25.65
C ILE A 90 8.62 -21.00 26.75
N ALA A 91 8.14 -21.22 27.98
CA ALA A 91 8.40 -20.29 29.08
C ALA A 91 9.91 -20.12 29.36
N SER A 92 10.68 -21.21 29.23
CA SER A 92 12.14 -21.18 29.35
C SER A 92 12.81 -20.41 28.20
N SER A 93 12.29 -20.56 26.97
CA SER A 93 12.74 -19.80 25.80
C SER A 93 12.46 -18.30 25.94
N ILE A 94 11.26 -17.92 26.38
CA ILE A 94 10.92 -16.52 26.66
C ILE A 94 11.85 -15.95 27.73
N LYS A 95 12.08 -16.69 28.83
CA LYS A 95 13.02 -16.27 29.87
C LYS A 95 14.44 -16.12 29.33
N TYR A 96 14.89 -17.06 28.50
CA TYR A 96 16.20 -16.98 27.85
C TYR A 96 16.35 -15.68 27.05
N HIS A 97 15.36 -15.32 26.23
CA HIS A 97 15.43 -14.07 25.46
C HIS A 97 15.37 -12.81 26.32
N ALA A 98 14.62 -12.84 27.41
CA ALA A 98 14.60 -11.75 28.39
C ALA A 98 15.98 -11.51 29.03
N GLU A 99 16.78 -12.56 29.22
CA GLU A 99 18.08 -12.51 29.90
C GLU A 99 19.28 -12.35 28.92
N PHE A 100 19.24 -13.02 27.77
CA PHE A 100 20.38 -13.18 26.86
C PHE A 100 20.27 -12.40 25.55
N THR A 101 19.07 -11.91 25.21
CA THR A 101 18.88 -10.92 24.14
C THR A 101 18.13 -9.68 24.64
N PRO A 102 18.54 -9.07 25.77
CA PRO A 102 17.76 -8.04 26.44
C PRO A 102 17.76 -6.71 25.66
N LEU A 103 16.60 -6.05 25.67
CA LEU A 103 16.42 -4.65 25.23
C LEU A 103 16.15 -3.69 26.40
N PHE A 104 15.93 -4.25 27.60
CA PHE A 104 15.56 -3.52 28.82
C PHE A 104 16.49 -3.90 29.97
N ALA A 105 16.50 -3.10 31.03
CA ALA A 105 17.23 -3.41 32.25
C ALA A 105 16.69 -4.70 32.90
N PRO A 106 17.56 -5.54 33.51
CA PRO A 106 17.19 -6.89 33.97
C PRO A 106 16.31 -6.93 35.23
N ASN A 107 16.03 -5.78 35.84
CA ASN A 107 15.39 -5.73 37.17
C ASN A 107 13.88 -5.94 37.12
N GLU A 108 13.23 -5.76 35.97
CA GLU A 108 11.77 -5.85 35.81
C GLU A 108 11.40 -6.53 34.49
N PHE A 109 10.58 -7.58 34.55
CA PHE A 109 10.02 -8.24 33.38
C PHE A 109 8.64 -7.65 33.05
N SER A 110 8.66 -6.40 32.58
CA SER A 110 7.46 -5.64 32.23
C SER A 110 6.76 -6.21 30.99
N CYS A 111 5.51 -5.80 30.74
CA CYS A 111 4.74 -6.27 29.59
C CYS A 111 5.43 -5.99 28.22
N PRO A 112 6.06 -4.81 27.99
CA PRO A 112 6.88 -4.59 26.80
C PRO A 112 8.07 -5.55 26.70
N ALA A 113 8.78 -5.81 27.81
CA ALA A 113 9.89 -6.77 27.83
C ALA A 113 9.41 -8.19 27.51
N ALA A 114 8.24 -8.59 28.03
CA ALA A 114 7.61 -9.86 27.74
C ALA A 114 7.22 -9.99 26.26
N PHE A 115 6.75 -8.92 25.62
CA PHE A 115 6.49 -8.90 24.17
C PHE A 115 7.75 -9.19 23.36
N PHE A 116 8.84 -8.44 23.57
CA PHE A 116 10.05 -8.64 22.80
C PHE A 116 10.64 -10.04 23.00
N ALA A 117 10.65 -10.52 24.24
CA ALA A 117 11.13 -11.87 24.55
C ALA A 117 10.24 -12.98 23.93
N ALA A 118 8.91 -12.82 23.96
CA ALA A 118 7.99 -13.74 23.30
C ALA A 118 8.12 -13.71 21.78
N ALA A 119 8.24 -12.53 21.17
CA ALA A 119 8.44 -12.37 19.73
C ALA A 119 9.76 -13.03 19.27
N GLN A 120 10.85 -12.88 20.02
CA GLN A 120 12.13 -13.54 19.75
C GLN A 120 12.01 -15.07 19.87
N SER A 121 11.34 -15.57 20.92
CA SER A 121 11.06 -17.01 21.07
C SER A 121 10.26 -17.59 19.90
N VAL A 122 9.27 -16.85 19.38
CA VAL A 122 8.52 -17.27 18.17
C VAL A 122 9.42 -17.22 16.95
N ARG A 123 10.23 -16.16 16.80
CA ARG A 123 11.14 -15.97 15.67
C ARG A 123 12.16 -17.09 15.54
N ASP A 124 12.60 -17.73 16.62
CA ASP A 124 13.47 -18.91 16.54
C ASP A 124 12.84 -20.05 15.71
N SER A 125 11.55 -20.31 15.93
CA SER A 125 10.80 -21.29 15.12
C SER A 125 10.67 -20.84 13.67
N LEU A 126 10.45 -19.54 13.43
CA LEU A 126 10.38 -18.97 12.09
C LEU A 126 11.72 -19.06 11.35
N ILE A 127 12.85 -18.85 12.03
CA ILE A 127 14.20 -18.96 11.43
C ILE A 127 14.46 -20.40 10.99
N ILE A 128 14.13 -21.39 11.84
CA ILE A 128 14.29 -22.81 11.50
C ILE A 128 13.51 -23.14 10.22
N ASN A 129 12.24 -22.76 10.17
CA ASN A 129 11.38 -23.04 9.03
C ASN A 129 11.74 -22.24 7.77
N TRP A 130 12.15 -20.98 7.94
CA TRP A 130 12.59 -20.12 6.83
C TRP A 130 13.87 -20.66 6.20
N ASN A 131 14.87 -21.06 6.99
CA ASN A 131 16.10 -21.67 6.48
C ASN A 131 15.80 -22.97 5.74
N ALA A 132 14.94 -23.83 6.31
CA ALA A 132 14.53 -25.08 5.66
C ALA A 132 13.81 -24.83 4.32
N THR A 133 12.93 -23.82 4.27
CA THR A 133 12.20 -23.44 3.06
C THR A 133 13.16 -22.87 2.01
N TYR A 134 14.04 -21.96 2.42
CA TYR A 134 15.07 -21.36 1.56
C TYR A 134 15.97 -22.43 0.93
N ASP A 135 16.57 -23.29 1.76
CA ASP A 135 17.46 -24.36 1.29
C ASP A 135 16.74 -25.33 0.34
N PHE A 136 15.45 -25.59 0.59
CA PHE A 136 14.66 -26.47 -0.27
C PHE A 136 14.39 -25.80 -1.63
N TYR A 137 14.05 -24.52 -1.67
CA TYR A 137 13.85 -23.78 -2.91
C TYR A 137 15.15 -23.64 -3.71
N GLU A 138 16.28 -23.47 -3.03
CA GLU A 138 17.61 -23.49 -3.65
C GLU A 138 17.92 -24.83 -4.32
N LYS A 139 17.68 -25.94 -3.62
CA LYS A 139 17.93 -27.29 -4.15
C LYS A 139 17.02 -27.68 -5.30
N MET A 140 15.73 -27.33 -5.21
CA MET A 140 14.73 -27.73 -6.20
C MET A 140 14.76 -26.86 -7.45
N ASN A 141 15.29 -25.63 -7.36
CA ASN A 141 15.37 -24.66 -8.47
C ASN A 141 14.05 -24.54 -9.27
N MET A 142 12.94 -24.39 -8.53
CA MET A 142 11.60 -24.28 -9.09
C MET A 142 11.34 -22.85 -9.56
N LYS A 143 10.32 -22.67 -10.42
CA LYS A 143 9.82 -21.34 -10.75
C LYS A 143 9.32 -20.65 -9.49
N GLN A 144 9.78 -19.42 -9.25
CA GLN A 144 9.45 -18.63 -8.08
C GLN A 144 8.78 -17.32 -8.50
N ALA A 145 7.69 -16.96 -7.82
CA ALA A 145 6.99 -15.69 -8.04
C ALA A 145 7.51 -14.61 -7.08
N TYR A 146 7.58 -13.38 -7.58
CA TYR A 146 8.05 -12.22 -6.83
C TYR A 146 7.02 -11.10 -6.93
N TYR A 147 6.41 -10.77 -5.81
CA TYR A 147 5.35 -9.77 -5.71
C TYR A 147 5.91 -8.43 -5.24
N LEU A 148 5.98 -7.45 -6.14
CA LEU A 148 6.58 -6.15 -5.86
C LEU A 148 5.49 -5.14 -5.53
N SER A 149 5.57 -4.53 -4.35
CA SER A 149 4.59 -3.57 -3.86
C SER A 149 5.26 -2.45 -3.07
N MET A 150 4.77 -1.21 -3.26
CA MET A 150 5.14 -0.07 -2.42
C MET A 150 4.51 -0.15 -1.02
N GLU A 151 3.55 -1.05 -0.81
CA GLU A 151 2.87 -1.19 0.48
C GLU A 151 2.77 -2.64 0.93
N PHE A 152 2.94 -2.85 2.23
CA PHE A 152 2.57 -4.06 2.94
C PHE A 152 1.96 -3.68 4.30
N LEU A 153 0.64 -3.76 4.44
CA LEU A 153 0.00 -3.62 5.75
C LEU A 153 0.07 -4.96 6.51
N GLN A 154 1.25 -5.32 7.00
CA GLN A 154 1.47 -6.57 7.75
C GLN A 154 0.61 -6.64 9.02
N GLY A 155 0.53 -5.52 9.74
CA GLY A 155 -0.06 -5.45 11.07
C GLY A 155 0.85 -6.09 12.13
N ARG A 156 0.27 -6.43 13.28
CA ARG A 156 0.94 -7.21 14.31
C ARG A 156 1.16 -8.66 13.86
N ALA A 157 2.33 -9.23 14.13
CA ALA A 157 2.72 -10.56 13.72
C ALA A 157 2.53 -11.62 14.83
N LEU A 158 2.61 -11.25 16.12
CA LEU A 158 2.70 -12.23 17.22
C LEU A 158 1.59 -13.29 17.19
N LEU A 159 0.32 -12.86 17.19
CA LEU A 159 -0.83 -13.76 17.22
C LEU A 159 -0.97 -14.58 15.93
N ASN A 160 -0.57 -14.02 14.79
CA ASN A 160 -0.63 -14.73 13.52
C ASN A 160 0.48 -15.79 13.40
N ALA A 161 1.70 -15.47 13.84
CA ALA A 161 2.80 -16.42 13.85
C ALA A 161 2.54 -17.58 14.81
N ILE A 162 2.11 -17.29 16.04
CA ILE A 162 1.74 -18.31 17.02
C ILE A 162 0.57 -19.17 16.50
N GLY A 163 -0.44 -18.53 15.90
CA GLY A 163 -1.60 -19.22 15.33
C GLY A 163 -1.24 -20.14 14.17
N ASN A 164 -0.43 -19.67 13.22
CA ASN A 164 0.02 -20.46 12.07
C ASN A 164 0.92 -21.64 12.46
N LEU A 165 1.70 -21.50 13.55
CA LEU A 165 2.51 -22.57 14.14
C LEU A 165 1.71 -23.53 15.03
N GLU A 166 0.42 -23.25 15.28
CA GLU A 166 -0.45 -24.02 16.18
C GLU A 166 0.06 -24.09 17.63
N LEU A 167 0.58 -22.97 18.13
CA LEU A 167 1.15 -22.87 19.48
C LEU A 167 0.40 -21.89 20.39
N THR A 168 -0.82 -21.46 20.03
CA THR A 168 -1.61 -20.46 20.77
C THR A 168 -1.77 -20.79 22.24
N ASP A 169 -2.26 -22.00 22.56
CA ASP A 169 -2.48 -22.41 23.95
C ASP A 169 -1.15 -22.54 24.71
N ALA A 170 -0.11 -23.07 24.05
CA ALA A 170 1.19 -23.29 24.66
C ALA A 170 1.89 -21.97 25.03
N TYR A 171 1.81 -20.95 24.16
CA TYR A 171 2.30 -19.59 24.47
C TYR A 171 1.44 -18.89 25.51
N GLY A 172 0.10 -19.06 25.46
CA GLY A 172 -0.80 -18.53 26.48
C GLY A 172 -0.47 -19.05 27.87
N ASP A 173 -0.29 -20.36 28.02
CA ASP A 173 0.08 -20.99 29.29
C ASP A 173 1.51 -20.64 29.73
N ALA A 174 2.45 -20.51 28.79
CA ALA A 174 3.82 -20.09 29.07
C ALA A 174 3.86 -18.66 29.64
N LEU A 175 3.15 -17.72 29.02
CA LEU A 175 3.08 -16.34 29.50
C LEU A 175 2.38 -16.24 30.86
N LYS A 176 1.30 -17.02 31.08
CA LYS A 176 0.64 -17.10 32.39
C LYS A 176 1.59 -17.56 33.50
N LYS A 177 2.43 -18.57 33.23
CA LYS A 177 3.48 -19.01 34.18
C LYS A 177 4.51 -17.93 34.49
N LEU A 178 4.72 -17.00 33.56
CA LEU A 178 5.61 -15.84 33.71
C LEU A 178 4.88 -14.59 34.24
N GLY A 179 3.61 -14.71 34.64
CA GLY A 179 2.82 -13.62 35.22
C GLY A 179 2.21 -12.64 34.20
N HIS A 180 2.12 -13.03 32.92
CA HIS A 180 1.58 -12.20 31.84
C HIS A 180 0.39 -12.87 31.13
N ASP A 181 -0.44 -12.05 30.49
CA ASP A 181 -1.51 -12.50 29.61
C ASP A 181 -1.13 -12.30 28.14
N LEU A 182 -1.50 -13.25 27.26
CA LEU A 182 -1.13 -13.21 25.84
C LEU A 182 -1.75 -12.02 25.10
N GLU A 183 -3.00 -11.66 25.40
CA GLU A 183 -3.67 -10.51 24.78
C GLU A 183 -2.98 -9.21 25.22
N ALA A 184 -2.68 -9.07 26.52
CA ALA A 184 -1.95 -7.93 27.04
C ALA A 184 -0.56 -7.76 26.41
N VAL A 185 0.18 -8.87 26.24
CA VAL A 185 1.49 -8.90 25.58
C VAL A 185 1.37 -8.55 24.09
N ALA A 186 0.40 -9.11 23.38
CA ALA A 186 0.14 -8.81 21.97
C ALA A 186 -0.30 -7.36 21.73
N CYS A 187 -0.91 -6.71 22.72
CA CYS A 187 -1.25 -5.28 22.66
C CYS A 187 -0.05 -4.34 22.77
N GLN A 188 1.13 -4.82 23.20
CA GLN A 188 2.36 -4.03 23.21
C GLN A 188 3.04 -3.96 21.84
N GLU A 189 2.69 -4.84 20.91
CA GLU A 189 3.28 -4.88 19.58
C GLU A 189 2.81 -3.68 18.73
N PRO A 190 3.71 -2.84 18.20
CA PRO A 190 3.33 -1.81 17.25
C PRO A 190 3.01 -2.42 15.87
N ASP A 191 2.01 -1.89 15.17
CA ASP A 191 1.81 -2.22 13.76
C ASP A 191 3.05 -1.83 12.94
N ALA A 192 3.54 -2.73 12.09
CA ALA A 192 4.60 -2.41 11.15
C ALA A 192 4.11 -1.38 10.12
N ALA A 193 4.68 -0.17 10.16
CA ALA A 193 4.23 0.97 9.35
C ALA A 193 4.73 0.90 7.89
N LEU A 194 4.44 -0.20 7.22
CA LEU A 194 4.94 -0.54 5.88
C LEU A 194 3.90 -0.36 4.76
N GLY A 195 2.71 0.16 5.08
CA GLY A 195 1.61 0.34 4.13
C GLY A 195 0.56 1.32 4.65
N ASN A 196 -0.48 1.55 3.86
CA ASN A 196 -1.56 2.48 4.17
C ASN A 196 -2.96 1.91 3.90
N GLY A 197 -3.19 1.34 2.71
CA GLY A 197 -4.53 1.06 2.21
C GLY A 197 -4.81 -0.40 1.84
N GLY A 198 -5.89 -0.59 1.07
CA GLY A 198 -6.29 -1.90 0.57
C GLY A 198 -5.21 -2.58 -0.27
N LEU A 199 -4.42 -1.81 -1.02
CA LEU A 199 -3.29 -2.30 -1.84
C LEU A 199 -2.26 -3.05 -0.98
N GLY A 200 -1.79 -2.42 0.10
CA GLY A 200 -0.82 -3.06 1.01
C GLY A 200 -1.40 -4.22 1.81
N ARG A 201 -2.69 -4.16 2.16
CA ARG A 201 -3.33 -5.25 2.90
C ARG A 201 -3.59 -6.47 2.02
N LEU A 202 -3.91 -6.26 0.75
CA LEU A 202 -4.02 -7.32 -0.26
C LEU A 202 -2.68 -8.05 -0.39
N ALA A 203 -1.59 -7.31 -0.63
CA ALA A 203 -0.24 -7.87 -0.71
C ALA A 203 0.12 -8.72 0.52
N SER A 204 -0.25 -8.24 1.72
CA SER A 204 0.02 -8.97 2.96
C SER A 204 -0.87 -10.22 3.14
N CYS A 205 -2.13 -10.21 2.67
CA CYS A 205 -2.97 -11.41 2.64
C CYS A 205 -2.45 -12.44 1.61
N PHE A 206 -1.94 -11.97 0.47
CA PHE A 206 -1.34 -12.82 -0.56
C PHE A 206 -0.13 -13.58 -0.02
N LEU A 207 0.76 -12.91 0.73
CA LEU A 207 1.92 -13.57 1.32
C LEU A 207 1.54 -14.70 2.29
N ASP A 208 0.52 -14.48 3.12
CA ASP A 208 0.01 -15.51 4.05
C ASP A 208 -0.59 -16.70 3.28
N SER A 209 -1.36 -16.45 2.21
CA SER A 209 -1.90 -17.49 1.33
C SER A 209 -0.82 -18.25 0.55
N LEU A 210 0.17 -17.55 0.01
CA LEU A 210 1.31 -18.16 -0.68
C LEU A 210 2.06 -19.12 0.24
N ALA A 211 2.34 -18.71 1.48
CA ALA A 211 3.02 -19.56 2.46
C ALA A 211 2.16 -20.77 2.84
N THR A 212 0.88 -20.54 3.16
CA THR A 212 -0.08 -21.59 3.58
C THR A 212 -0.28 -22.65 2.50
N LEU A 213 -0.43 -22.22 1.24
CA LEU A 213 -0.61 -23.11 0.09
C LEU A 213 0.71 -23.70 -0.44
N ASN A 214 1.82 -23.40 0.21
CA ASN A 214 3.16 -23.87 -0.11
C ASN A 214 3.71 -23.36 -1.45
N TYR A 215 3.20 -22.26 -2.00
CA TYR A 215 3.74 -21.73 -3.26
C TYR A 215 5.11 -21.07 -3.05
N PRO A 216 6.10 -21.34 -3.93
CA PRO A 216 7.39 -20.65 -3.89
C PRO A 216 7.23 -19.21 -4.35
N ALA A 217 7.07 -18.30 -3.39
CA ALA A 217 6.88 -16.88 -3.71
C ALA A 217 7.33 -15.96 -2.58
N TRP A 218 7.88 -14.79 -2.96
CA TRP A 218 8.31 -13.75 -2.03
C TRP A 218 7.63 -12.41 -2.31
N GLY A 219 7.53 -11.58 -1.29
CA GLY A 219 7.21 -10.15 -1.42
C GLY A 219 8.47 -9.30 -1.39
N TYR A 220 8.53 -8.24 -2.19
CA TYR A 220 9.56 -7.21 -2.12
C TYR A 220 8.92 -5.83 -1.86
N GLY A 221 9.49 -5.10 -0.90
CA GLY A 221 9.05 -3.76 -0.52
C GLY A 221 10.18 -2.88 0.03
N LEU A 222 9.83 -1.67 0.49
CA LEU A 222 10.76 -0.77 1.18
C LEU A 222 10.52 -0.79 2.69
N ARG A 223 11.60 -0.66 3.48
CA ARG A 223 11.55 -0.62 4.94
C ARG A 223 11.28 0.80 5.45
N TYR A 224 10.03 1.25 5.38
CA TYR A 224 9.66 2.62 5.78
C TYR A 224 9.84 2.87 7.28
N LYS A 225 10.57 3.94 7.60
CA LYS A 225 10.88 4.30 8.99
C LYS A 225 9.68 4.87 9.73
N TYR A 226 8.97 5.80 9.09
CA TYR A 226 7.89 6.57 9.71
C TYR A 226 6.52 6.30 9.08
N GLY A 227 6.43 5.30 8.18
CA GLY A 227 5.21 4.92 7.47
C GLY A 227 4.59 6.07 6.68
N LEU A 228 3.26 6.14 6.66
CA LEU A 228 2.54 7.29 6.13
C LEU A 228 2.46 8.41 7.18
N PHE A 229 1.73 8.15 8.27
CA PHE A 229 1.72 8.90 9.53
C PHE A 229 0.79 8.20 10.53
N LYS A 230 1.06 8.41 11.83
CA LYS A 230 0.18 8.15 12.96
C LYS A 230 -0.87 9.24 13.07
N GLN A 231 -2.14 8.87 13.08
CA GLN A 231 -3.22 9.85 13.16
C GLN A 231 -3.48 10.24 14.62
N LYS A 232 -3.57 11.54 14.88
CA LYS A 232 -4.16 12.07 16.11
C LYS A 232 -5.41 12.85 15.77
N ILE A 233 -6.41 12.78 16.66
CA ILE A 233 -7.61 13.60 16.59
C ILE A 233 -7.54 14.62 17.71
N THR A 234 -7.54 15.89 17.33
CA THR A 234 -7.56 17.04 18.25
C THR A 234 -8.84 17.84 18.03
N LYS A 235 -9.03 18.91 18.79
CA LYS A 235 -10.15 19.85 18.58
C LYS A 235 -10.18 20.46 17.18
N ASP A 236 -9.04 20.47 16.47
CA ASP A 236 -8.87 21.04 15.14
C ASP A 236 -9.04 19.97 14.04
N GLY A 237 -9.31 18.72 14.40
CA GLY A 237 -9.52 17.59 13.49
C GLY A 237 -8.32 16.66 13.45
N GLN A 238 -7.94 16.22 12.25
CA GLN A 238 -6.78 15.34 12.05
C GLN A 238 -5.45 16.10 12.15
N GLU A 239 -4.53 15.56 12.96
CA GLU A 239 -3.11 15.91 12.96
C GLU A 239 -2.26 14.67 12.65
N GLU A 240 -1.20 14.87 11.88
CA GLU A 240 -0.28 13.82 11.43
C GLU A 240 1.00 13.81 12.26
N VAL A 241 1.39 12.63 12.77
CA VAL A 241 2.64 12.43 13.51
C VAL A 241 3.43 11.30 12.86
N ALA A 242 4.76 11.34 12.87
CA ALA A 242 5.57 10.21 12.39
C ALA A 242 5.32 8.95 13.22
N GLU A 243 5.28 7.78 12.57
CA GLU A 243 5.19 6.49 13.27
C GLU A 243 6.48 6.16 14.00
N ASN A 244 6.41 5.40 15.09
CA ASN A 244 7.55 5.11 15.96
C ASN A 244 7.90 3.61 16.08
N TRP A 245 7.39 2.78 15.17
CA TRP A 245 7.49 1.31 15.25
C TRP A 245 8.92 0.76 15.23
N LEU A 246 9.91 1.55 14.75
CA LEU A 246 11.33 1.20 14.71
C LEU A 246 12.20 1.94 15.74
N GLU A 247 11.62 2.69 16.67
CA GLU A 247 12.41 3.44 17.68
C GLU A 247 13.19 2.52 18.62
N ILE A 248 12.62 1.37 18.99
CA ILE A 248 13.29 0.36 19.82
C ILE A 248 13.93 -0.70 18.92
N ALA A 249 13.10 -1.55 18.32
CA ALA A 249 13.50 -2.60 17.38
C ALA A 249 12.24 -3.22 16.75
N ASN A 250 12.41 -3.82 15.58
CA ASN A 250 11.45 -4.79 15.05
C ASN A 250 11.97 -6.20 15.36
N PRO A 251 11.35 -6.96 16.29
CA PRO A 251 11.86 -8.28 16.65
C PRO A 251 11.66 -9.32 15.54
N TRP A 252 10.88 -9.03 14.50
CA TRP A 252 10.51 -9.99 13.46
C TRP A 252 11.46 -10.04 12.27
N GLU A 253 12.27 -9.00 12.05
CA GLU A 253 13.12 -8.91 10.87
C GLU A 253 14.52 -9.49 11.10
N ILE A 254 15.17 -9.90 10.01
CA ILE A 254 16.54 -10.40 9.98
C ILE A 254 17.32 -9.58 8.97
N VAL A 255 18.32 -8.81 9.42
CA VAL A 255 19.21 -8.07 8.51
C VAL A 255 20.13 -9.04 7.77
N ARG A 256 20.29 -8.85 6.46
CA ARG A 256 21.21 -9.61 5.59
C ARG A 256 22.31 -8.68 5.08
N ASN A 257 23.37 -8.54 5.86
CA ASN A 257 24.48 -7.61 5.54
C ASN A 257 25.25 -8.02 4.27
N ASP A 258 25.23 -9.30 3.93
CA ASP A 258 25.80 -9.89 2.72
C ASP A 258 24.95 -9.61 1.47
N VAL A 259 23.65 -9.31 1.65
CA VAL A 259 22.72 -8.97 0.56
C VAL A 259 22.60 -7.45 0.48
N SER A 260 23.51 -6.85 -0.29
CA SER A 260 23.52 -5.43 -0.58
C SER A 260 23.75 -5.15 -2.06
N TYR A 261 22.92 -4.29 -2.64
CA TYR A 261 22.97 -3.92 -4.05
C TYR A 261 23.17 -2.42 -4.23
N SER A 262 23.97 -2.04 -5.23
CA SER A 262 24.21 -0.64 -5.58
C SER A 262 23.06 -0.11 -6.43
N ILE A 263 22.51 1.03 -6.06
CA ILE A 263 21.45 1.73 -6.80
C ILE A 263 22.00 3.08 -7.25
N LYS A 264 21.90 3.36 -8.55
CA LYS A 264 22.41 4.58 -9.17
C LYS A 264 21.27 5.56 -9.47
N PHE A 265 21.52 6.85 -9.34
CA PHE A 265 20.65 7.93 -9.80
C PHE A 265 21.45 8.96 -10.59
N TYR A 266 20.77 9.70 -11.46
CA TYR A 266 21.36 10.72 -12.33
C TYR A 266 22.43 10.15 -13.26
N GLY A 267 23.57 10.81 -13.42
CA GLY A 267 24.65 10.36 -14.30
C GLY A 267 24.33 10.56 -15.78
N LYS A 268 25.01 9.80 -16.64
CA LYS A 268 24.85 9.86 -18.10
C LYS A 268 25.18 8.53 -18.75
N VAL A 269 24.65 8.30 -19.94
CA VAL A 269 25.00 7.15 -20.77
C VAL A 269 26.19 7.52 -21.64
N VAL A 270 27.18 6.62 -21.70
CA VAL A 270 28.33 6.72 -22.60
C VAL A 270 28.45 5.42 -23.39
N THR A 271 28.77 5.52 -24.68
CA THR A 271 29.04 4.34 -25.51
C THR A 271 30.49 3.90 -25.32
N GLY A 272 30.69 2.66 -24.88
CA GLY A 272 32.00 2.03 -24.74
C GLY A 272 32.65 1.71 -26.08
N SER A 273 33.94 1.36 -26.04
CA SER A 273 34.69 0.93 -27.24
C SER A 273 34.19 -0.39 -27.83
N ASP A 274 33.46 -1.18 -27.05
CA ASP A 274 32.78 -2.41 -27.45
C ASP A 274 31.39 -2.14 -28.08
N GLY A 275 31.01 -0.86 -28.23
CA GLY A 275 29.71 -0.45 -28.76
C GLY A 275 28.55 -0.56 -27.75
N LYS A 276 28.80 -0.95 -26.50
CA LYS A 276 27.76 -1.07 -25.47
C LYS A 276 27.52 0.26 -24.76
N SER A 277 26.28 0.47 -24.32
CA SER A 277 25.93 1.60 -23.46
C SER A 277 26.34 1.34 -22.02
N HIS A 278 27.04 2.28 -21.40
CA HIS A 278 27.40 2.26 -19.99
C HIS A 278 26.80 3.46 -19.27
N TRP A 279 26.05 3.22 -18.19
CA TRP A 279 25.52 4.28 -17.33
C TRP A 279 26.55 4.64 -16.25
N THR A 280 27.11 5.85 -16.33
CA THR A 280 28.26 6.28 -15.50
C THR A 280 28.01 7.61 -14.79
N GLY A 281 28.77 7.85 -13.71
CA GLY A 281 28.61 9.01 -12.84
C GLY A 281 27.35 8.96 -11.98
N GLY A 282 26.86 10.13 -11.58
CA GLY A 282 25.64 10.26 -10.78
C GLY A 282 25.87 10.09 -9.29
N GLU A 283 24.79 9.69 -8.61
CA GLU A 283 24.73 9.37 -7.18
C GLU A 283 24.60 7.85 -7.03
N ASP A 284 25.40 7.24 -6.15
CA ASP A 284 25.31 5.82 -5.82
C ASP A 284 24.91 5.64 -4.36
N ILE A 285 23.90 4.82 -4.12
CA ILE A 285 23.48 4.40 -2.77
C ILE A 285 23.52 2.87 -2.67
N LYS A 286 23.37 2.36 -1.45
CA LYS A 286 23.22 0.93 -1.16
C LYS A 286 21.82 0.63 -0.66
N ALA A 287 21.21 -0.40 -1.23
CA ALA A 287 20.04 -1.07 -0.66
C ALA A 287 20.50 -2.30 0.12
N VAL A 288 20.09 -2.43 1.39
CA VAL A 288 20.40 -3.57 2.27
C VAL A 288 19.11 -4.33 2.57
N ALA A 289 19.15 -5.66 2.48
CA ALA A 289 17.97 -6.49 2.70
C ALA A 289 17.68 -6.72 4.19
N TYR A 290 16.39 -6.65 4.53
CA TYR A 290 15.81 -7.06 5.80
C TYR A 290 14.70 -8.06 5.51
N ASP A 291 14.88 -9.30 5.95
CA ASP A 291 13.92 -10.38 5.73
C ASP A 291 12.91 -10.44 6.87
N VAL A 292 11.62 -10.49 6.53
CA VAL A 292 10.51 -10.73 7.46
C VAL A 292 9.89 -12.09 7.09
N PRO A 293 10.13 -13.15 7.87
CA PRO A 293 9.57 -14.47 7.61
C PRO A 293 8.04 -14.47 7.65
N ILE A 294 7.41 -15.14 6.68
CA ILE A 294 5.95 -15.28 6.57
C ILE A 294 5.57 -16.76 6.77
N PRO A 295 5.15 -17.16 7.98
CA PRO A 295 4.78 -18.56 8.25
C PRO A 295 3.44 -18.90 7.60
N GLY A 296 3.36 -20.04 6.91
CA GLY A 296 2.09 -20.60 6.45
C GLY A 296 1.32 -21.30 7.56
N TYR A 297 -0.01 -21.32 7.46
CA TYR A 297 -0.87 -22.03 8.40
C TYR A 297 -0.73 -23.56 8.25
N GLN A 298 -0.47 -24.27 9.35
CA GLN A 298 -0.37 -25.74 9.38
C GLN A 298 0.64 -26.32 8.37
N THR A 299 1.73 -25.59 8.12
CA THR A 299 2.81 -26.04 7.25
C THR A 299 4.17 -25.54 7.76
N LYS A 300 5.24 -26.26 7.39
CA LYS A 300 6.61 -25.80 7.62
C LYS A 300 7.01 -24.68 6.66
N THR A 301 6.29 -24.52 5.54
CA THR A 301 6.61 -23.49 4.55
C THR A 301 6.56 -22.12 5.19
N THR A 302 7.71 -21.45 5.20
CA THR A 302 7.86 -20.08 5.68
C THR A 302 8.49 -19.25 4.57
N ASN A 303 7.65 -18.51 3.87
CA ASN A 303 8.06 -17.63 2.78
C ASN A 303 8.69 -16.34 3.35
N ASN A 304 8.96 -15.37 2.47
CA ASN A 304 9.69 -14.17 2.84
C ASN A 304 9.02 -12.90 2.30
N LEU A 305 9.01 -11.86 3.14
CA LEU A 305 8.92 -10.47 2.72
C LEU A 305 10.30 -9.83 2.87
N ARG A 306 10.96 -9.53 1.76
CA ARG A 306 12.24 -8.82 1.75
C ARG A 306 12.02 -7.32 1.62
N LEU A 307 12.54 -6.58 2.59
CA LEU A 307 12.43 -5.12 2.66
C LEU A 307 13.78 -4.47 2.42
N TRP A 308 13.82 -3.46 1.56
CA TRP A 308 15.03 -2.70 1.28
C TRP A 308 15.14 -1.48 2.19
N SER A 309 16.29 -1.37 2.87
CA SER A 309 16.69 -0.16 3.58
C SER A 309 17.82 0.52 2.81
N THR A 310 17.71 1.83 2.59
CA THR A 310 18.70 2.62 1.85
C THR A 310 19.71 3.28 2.77
N THR A 311 20.98 3.25 2.38
CA THR A 311 22.10 3.89 3.09
C THR A 311 23.24 4.19 2.11
N VAL A 312 24.28 4.86 2.59
CA VAL A 312 25.59 4.98 1.92
C VAL A 312 26.69 4.35 2.77
N PRO A 313 27.86 4.00 2.19
CA PRO A 313 29.05 3.68 2.97
C PRO A 313 29.45 4.84 3.89
N SER A 314 30.09 4.54 5.02
CA SER A 314 30.58 5.58 5.94
C SER A 314 31.62 6.52 5.31
N GLU A 315 32.27 6.09 4.22
CA GLU A 315 33.25 6.86 3.45
C GLU A 315 32.62 8.09 2.76
N GLU A 316 31.30 8.08 2.53
CA GLU A 316 30.55 9.21 1.95
C GLU A 316 30.27 10.33 2.98
N PHE A 317 30.65 10.16 4.25
CA PHE A 317 30.55 11.21 5.25
C PHE A 317 31.71 12.20 5.13
N ASP A 318 31.41 13.46 4.80
CA ASP A 318 32.44 14.48 4.57
C ASP A 318 33.00 15.03 5.89
N LEU A 319 34.10 14.42 6.36
CA LEU A 319 34.85 14.86 7.53
C LEU A 319 35.43 16.27 7.38
N SER A 320 35.74 16.72 6.16
CA SER A 320 36.27 18.07 5.94
C SER A 320 35.18 19.11 6.20
N ALA A 321 33.99 18.91 5.66
CA ALA A 321 32.81 19.73 5.94
C ALA A 321 32.44 19.69 7.43
N PHE A 322 32.47 18.51 8.06
CA PHE A 322 32.15 18.36 9.48
C PHE A 322 33.09 19.19 10.37
N ASN A 323 34.40 19.09 10.13
CA ASN A 323 35.42 19.84 10.87
C ASN A 323 35.38 21.35 10.58
N ALA A 324 34.84 21.76 9.43
CA ALA A 324 34.58 23.15 9.11
C ALA A 324 33.30 23.73 9.77
N GLY A 325 32.54 22.90 10.51
CA GLY A 325 31.25 23.29 11.11
C GLY A 325 30.05 23.18 10.16
N GLU A 326 30.25 22.70 8.93
CA GLU A 326 29.22 22.51 7.91
C GLU A 326 28.50 21.15 8.10
N HIS A 327 27.89 20.94 9.27
CA HIS A 327 27.38 19.62 9.69
C HIS A 327 26.27 19.04 8.79
N SER A 328 25.39 19.88 8.24
CA SER A 328 24.35 19.41 7.30
C SER A 328 25.00 18.82 6.05
N LYS A 329 25.92 19.58 5.45
CA LYS A 329 26.67 19.17 4.26
C LYS A 329 27.47 17.89 4.49
N ALA A 330 28.09 17.76 5.66
CA ALA A 330 28.80 16.54 6.04
C ALA A 330 27.91 15.28 6.01
N ASN A 331 26.61 15.45 6.24
CA ASN A 331 25.63 14.38 6.33
C ASN A 331 24.70 14.27 5.11
N ASP A 332 24.86 15.12 4.09
CA ASP A 332 23.91 15.23 2.96
C ASP A 332 23.75 13.90 2.21
N ALA A 333 24.85 13.22 1.89
CA ALA A 333 24.81 11.93 1.17
C ALA A 333 23.99 10.87 1.93
N ARG A 334 24.22 10.78 3.25
CA ARG A 334 23.48 9.86 4.12
C ARG A 334 22.02 10.26 4.26
N ALA A 335 21.74 11.55 4.47
CA ALA A 335 20.38 12.06 4.57
C ALA A 335 19.57 11.78 3.30
N ASN A 336 20.16 12.00 2.12
CA ASN A 336 19.51 11.74 0.83
C ASN A 336 19.17 10.25 0.64
N ALA A 337 20.10 9.34 1.00
CA ALA A 337 19.84 7.92 0.93
C ALA A 337 18.76 7.48 1.93
N GLU A 338 18.87 7.84 3.21
CA GLU A 338 17.91 7.48 4.26
C GLU A 338 16.50 8.08 4.02
N MET A 339 16.41 9.21 3.28
CA MET A 339 15.14 9.85 2.93
C MET A 339 14.22 8.95 2.08
N ILE A 340 14.80 8.11 1.22
CA ILE A 340 14.03 7.18 0.35
C ILE A 340 13.16 6.25 1.20
N CYS A 341 13.68 5.73 2.31
CA CYS A 341 12.95 4.85 3.22
C CYS A 341 12.29 5.60 4.39
N SER A 342 12.18 6.92 4.36
CA SER A 342 11.61 7.67 5.50
C SER A 342 10.08 7.59 5.57
N ILE A 343 9.39 7.99 4.49
CA ILE A 343 7.93 8.14 4.45
C ILE A 343 7.35 7.39 3.24
N LEU A 344 6.22 6.72 3.42
CA LEU A 344 5.42 6.14 2.34
C LEU A 344 4.64 7.25 1.62
N TYR A 345 4.74 7.29 0.29
CA TYR A 345 4.08 8.30 -0.57
C TYR A 345 4.38 9.74 -0.11
N PRO A 346 5.65 10.17 -0.15
CA PRO A 346 6.00 11.55 0.15
C PRO A 346 5.23 12.50 -0.80
N GLY A 347 4.81 13.65 -0.27
CA GLY A 347 4.07 14.64 -1.06
C GLY A 347 4.86 15.08 -2.30
N ASP A 348 4.21 15.06 -3.46
CA ASP A 348 4.82 15.20 -4.77
C ASP A 348 4.31 16.43 -5.56
N ASP A 349 3.73 17.41 -4.88
CA ASP A 349 3.40 18.71 -5.47
C ASP A 349 4.66 19.46 -5.94
N SER A 350 5.81 19.20 -5.28
CA SER A 350 7.10 19.78 -5.60
C SER A 350 7.96 18.86 -6.48
N VAL A 351 8.85 19.44 -7.28
CA VAL A 351 9.83 18.68 -8.09
C VAL A 351 10.70 17.76 -7.23
N LYS A 352 11.11 18.21 -6.03
CA LYS A 352 11.89 17.38 -5.09
C LYS A 352 11.09 16.18 -4.60
N GLY A 353 9.80 16.36 -4.31
CA GLY A 353 8.88 15.28 -3.94
C GLY A 353 8.70 14.25 -5.06
N LYS A 354 8.52 14.73 -6.29
CA LYS A 354 8.46 13.89 -7.51
C LYS A 354 9.74 13.06 -7.69
N ILE A 355 10.91 13.68 -7.56
CA ILE A 355 12.21 12.98 -7.62
C ILE A 355 12.28 11.91 -6.54
N LEU A 356 11.94 12.24 -5.28
CA LEU A 356 11.99 11.27 -4.17
C LEU A 356 11.06 10.07 -4.42
N ARG A 357 9.84 10.31 -4.89
CA ARG A 357 8.88 9.26 -5.21
C ARG A 357 9.38 8.35 -6.35
N LEU A 358 9.99 8.93 -7.39
CA LEU A 358 10.60 8.13 -8.46
C LEU A 358 11.86 7.37 -7.98
N LYS A 359 12.68 7.97 -7.09
CA LYS A 359 13.81 7.28 -6.43
C LYS A 359 13.33 6.07 -5.62
N GLN A 360 12.21 6.18 -4.90
CA GLN A 360 11.62 5.06 -4.16
C GLN A 360 11.25 3.89 -5.07
N GLN A 361 10.50 4.18 -6.14
CA GLN A 361 10.10 3.18 -7.12
C GLN A 361 11.31 2.50 -7.77
N TYR A 362 12.28 3.30 -8.23
CA TYR A 362 13.47 2.75 -8.87
C TYR A 362 14.31 1.89 -7.91
N THR A 363 14.47 2.33 -6.65
CA THR A 363 15.17 1.55 -5.62
C THR A 363 14.52 0.19 -5.41
N LEU A 364 13.19 0.15 -5.27
CA LEU A 364 12.45 -1.10 -5.14
C LEU A 364 12.70 -2.01 -6.34
N CYS A 365 12.54 -1.49 -7.56
CA CYS A 365 12.70 -2.28 -8.78
C CYS A 365 14.13 -2.80 -8.95
N SER A 366 15.13 -1.93 -8.85
CA SER A 366 16.52 -2.28 -9.11
C SER A 366 17.10 -3.22 -8.06
N ALA A 367 16.89 -2.95 -6.76
CA ALA A 367 17.39 -3.84 -5.71
C ALA A 367 16.76 -5.23 -5.83
N SER A 368 15.44 -5.30 -6.06
CA SER A 368 14.72 -6.57 -6.17
C SER A 368 15.14 -7.36 -7.40
N LEU A 369 15.26 -6.73 -8.58
CA LEU A 369 15.66 -7.42 -9.80
C LEU A 369 17.12 -7.90 -9.75
N GLN A 370 18.03 -7.10 -9.18
CA GLN A 370 19.41 -7.54 -8.96
C GLN A 370 19.47 -8.78 -8.07
N ASP A 371 18.63 -8.82 -7.02
CA ASP A 371 18.53 -9.96 -6.11
C ASP A 371 17.91 -11.20 -6.75
N ILE A 372 16.84 -11.03 -7.53
CA ILE A 372 16.21 -12.11 -8.29
C ILE A 372 17.20 -12.71 -9.29
N ILE A 373 17.94 -11.86 -10.01
CA ILE A 373 18.95 -12.30 -10.97
C ILE A 373 20.09 -13.04 -10.27
N SER A 374 20.60 -12.52 -9.15
CA SER A 374 21.63 -13.20 -8.36
C SER A 374 21.18 -14.59 -7.91
N GLN A 375 19.94 -14.73 -7.45
CA GLN A 375 19.37 -16.03 -7.07
C GLN A 375 19.25 -16.98 -8.27
N PHE A 376 18.77 -16.51 -9.41
CA PHE A 376 18.67 -17.30 -10.63
C PHE A 376 20.04 -17.82 -11.08
N GLU A 377 21.06 -16.96 -11.12
CA GLU A 377 22.42 -17.35 -11.52
C GLU A 377 22.99 -18.40 -10.57
N ARG A 378 22.86 -18.17 -9.25
CA ARG A 378 23.34 -19.09 -8.23
C ARG A 378 22.68 -20.47 -8.32
N ARG A 379 21.37 -20.53 -8.56
CA ARG A 379 20.62 -21.80 -8.72
C ARG A 379 20.89 -22.50 -10.06
N SER A 380 21.33 -21.76 -11.07
CA SER A 380 21.64 -22.30 -12.40
C SER A 380 23.03 -22.93 -12.48
N GLY A 381 23.93 -22.62 -11.54
CA GLY A 381 25.28 -23.18 -11.49
C GLY A 381 26.23 -22.54 -12.53
N GLU A 382 27.22 -23.31 -13.01
CA GLU A 382 28.31 -22.80 -13.86
C GLU A 382 27.86 -22.35 -15.27
N HIS A 383 26.71 -22.81 -15.75
CA HIS A 383 26.21 -22.56 -17.11
C HIS A 383 24.82 -21.95 -17.10
N VAL A 384 24.76 -20.61 -16.99
CA VAL A 384 23.51 -19.84 -16.99
C VAL A 384 22.95 -19.72 -18.40
N LYS A 385 21.73 -20.21 -18.61
CA LYS A 385 20.95 -20.01 -19.85
C LYS A 385 19.83 -19.02 -19.60
N TRP A 386 19.96 -17.80 -20.12
CA TRP A 386 19.00 -16.72 -19.87
C TRP A 386 17.60 -16.98 -20.44
N GLU A 387 17.46 -17.81 -21.47
CA GLU A 387 16.17 -18.23 -22.01
C GLU A 387 15.31 -18.98 -20.96
N ASP A 388 15.94 -19.60 -19.96
CA ASP A 388 15.26 -20.29 -18.86
C ASP A 388 14.78 -19.32 -17.76
N PHE A 389 15.19 -18.04 -17.81
CA PHE A 389 14.83 -17.04 -16.79
C PHE A 389 13.30 -16.90 -16.57
N PRO A 390 12.46 -16.69 -17.61
CA PRO A 390 11.01 -16.62 -17.42
C PRO A 390 10.36 -17.96 -17.04
N GLU A 391 11.06 -19.08 -17.21
CA GLU A 391 10.61 -20.39 -16.73
C GLU A 391 10.98 -20.60 -15.25
N LYS A 392 11.82 -19.74 -14.68
CA LYS A 392 12.25 -19.76 -13.28
C LYS A 392 11.79 -18.56 -12.46
N VAL A 393 11.37 -17.48 -13.11
CA VAL A 393 11.04 -16.21 -12.49
C VAL A 393 9.71 -15.69 -13.02
N ALA A 394 8.82 -15.29 -12.11
CA ALA A 394 7.66 -14.45 -12.41
C ALA A 394 7.71 -13.18 -11.55
N VAL A 395 7.54 -12.01 -12.14
CA VAL A 395 7.53 -10.71 -11.45
C VAL A 395 6.15 -10.09 -11.59
N GLN A 396 5.45 -9.93 -10.46
CA GLN A 396 4.15 -9.26 -10.42
C GLN A 396 4.34 -7.80 -10.02
N MET A 397 3.89 -6.90 -10.89
CA MET A 397 3.79 -5.47 -10.64
C MET A 397 2.43 -5.15 -10.03
N ASN A 398 2.43 -4.77 -8.75
CA ASN A 398 1.24 -4.37 -8.01
C ASN A 398 0.97 -2.86 -8.21
N ASP A 399 0.03 -2.53 -9.09
CA ASP A 399 -0.19 -1.17 -9.63
C ASP A 399 0.99 -0.68 -10.49
N THR A 400 1.01 0.62 -10.86
CA THR A 400 2.06 1.20 -11.71
C THR A 400 3.35 1.56 -10.99
N HIS A 401 3.40 1.51 -9.65
CA HIS A 401 4.59 1.91 -8.92
C HIS A 401 5.86 1.11 -9.30
N PRO A 402 5.82 -0.23 -9.47
CA PRO A 402 6.99 -1.00 -9.88
C PRO A 402 7.18 -1.09 -11.42
N THR A 403 6.57 -0.21 -12.22
CA THR A 403 6.71 -0.21 -13.70
C THR A 403 8.18 -0.21 -14.15
N LEU A 404 9.05 0.47 -13.39
CA LEU A 404 10.49 0.54 -13.70
C LEU A 404 11.20 -0.82 -13.69
N CYS A 405 10.56 -1.90 -13.24
CA CYS A 405 11.06 -3.26 -13.42
C CYS A 405 11.31 -3.60 -14.89
N ILE A 406 10.44 -3.11 -15.79
CA ILE A 406 10.53 -3.37 -17.23
C ILE A 406 11.85 -2.84 -17.81
N PRO A 407 12.12 -1.51 -17.79
CA PRO A 407 13.36 -0.99 -18.33
C PRO A 407 14.59 -1.39 -17.50
N GLU A 408 14.47 -1.64 -16.19
CA GLU A 408 15.60 -2.08 -15.38
C GLU A 408 16.02 -3.52 -15.70
N LEU A 409 15.07 -4.44 -15.92
CA LEU A 409 15.39 -5.80 -16.35
C LEU A 409 16.06 -5.80 -17.72
N MET A 410 15.52 -5.02 -18.66
CA MET A 410 16.15 -4.78 -19.97
C MET A 410 17.58 -4.25 -19.84
N ARG A 411 17.79 -3.25 -18.97
CA ARG A 411 19.12 -2.67 -18.71
C ARG A 411 20.09 -3.72 -18.19
N ILE A 412 19.71 -4.53 -17.20
CA ILE A 412 20.60 -5.55 -16.63
C ILE A 412 20.94 -6.60 -17.69
N LEU A 413 19.95 -7.12 -18.41
CA LEU A 413 20.16 -8.16 -19.42
C LEU A 413 21.06 -7.68 -20.57
N ILE A 414 20.88 -6.43 -21.04
CA ILE A 414 21.67 -5.89 -22.15
C ILE A 414 23.04 -5.40 -21.66
N ASP A 415 23.06 -4.46 -20.71
CA ASP A 415 24.27 -3.71 -20.37
C ASP A 415 25.22 -4.55 -19.51
N VAL A 416 24.67 -5.41 -18.63
CA VAL A 416 25.47 -6.22 -17.69
C VAL A 416 25.68 -7.64 -18.22
N LYS A 417 24.63 -8.28 -18.72
CA LYS A 417 24.69 -9.69 -19.16
C LYS A 417 25.01 -9.84 -20.65
N GLY A 418 24.94 -8.76 -21.43
CA GLY A 418 25.38 -8.73 -22.83
C GLY A 418 24.41 -9.37 -23.82
N LEU A 419 23.13 -9.52 -23.46
CA LEU A 419 22.11 -10.05 -24.36
C LEU A 419 21.76 -9.03 -25.45
N SER A 420 21.29 -9.53 -26.59
CA SER A 420 20.70 -8.67 -27.60
C SER A 420 19.36 -8.09 -27.12
N TRP A 421 18.93 -6.99 -27.74
CA TRP A 421 17.64 -6.37 -27.45
C TRP A 421 16.47 -7.36 -27.57
N LYS A 422 16.44 -8.14 -28.65
CA LYS A 422 15.35 -9.09 -28.93
C LYS A 422 15.26 -10.19 -27.88
N GLU A 423 16.41 -10.74 -27.46
CA GLU A 423 16.46 -11.76 -26.41
C GLU A 423 16.02 -11.19 -25.06
N ALA A 424 16.56 -10.02 -24.68
CA ALA A 424 16.21 -9.36 -23.43
C ALA A 424 14.72 -8.97 -23.37
N TRP A 425 14.15 -8.49 -24.48
CA TRP A 425 12.74 -8.11 -24.55
C TRP A 425 11.82 -9.32 -24.44
N ASN A 426 12.12 -10.41 -25.15
CA ASN A 426 11.38 -11.68 -25.03
C ASN A 426 11.37 -12.21 -23.58
N ILE A 427 12.53 -12.21 -22.91
CA ILE A 427 12.65 -12.59 -21.50
C ILE A 427 11.81 -11.66 -20.62
N THR A 428 11.93 -10.35 -20.81
CA THR A 428 11.24 -9.34 -20.01
C THR A 428 9.72 -9.51 -20.13
N GLN A 429 9.19 -9.64 -21.35
CA GLN A 429 7.76 -9.77 -21.57
C GLN A 429 7.16 -11.01 -20.91
N ARG A 430 7.85 -12.16 -20.98
CA ARG A 430 7.40 -13.41 -20.34
C ARG A 430 7.62 -13.47 -18.83
N THR A 431 8.44 -12.57 -18.28
CA THR A 431 8.71 -12.52 -16.84
C THR A 431 7.70 -11.64 -16.10
N VAL A 432 7.32 -10.50 -16.68
CA VAL A 432 6.55 -9.47 -15.97
C VAL A 432 5.04 -9.57 -16.24
N ALA A 433 4.24 -9.35 -15.21
CA ALA A 433 2.79 -9.23 -15.29
C ALA A 433 2.29 -8.04 -14.44
N TYR A 434 1.14 -7.47 -14.81
CA TYR A 434 0.61 -6.23 -14.25
C TYR A 434 -0.79 -6.43 -13.66
N THR A 435 -0.98 -6.02 -12.40
CA THR A 435 -2.32 -5.89 -11.81
C THR A 435 -2.70 -4.42 -11.68
N ASN A 436 -3.83 -4.04 -12.28
CA ASN A 436 -4.40 -2.70 -12.16
C ASN A 436 -5.44 -2.63 -11.03
N HIS A 437 -5.39 -1.56 -10.24
CA HIS A 437 -6.33 -1.29 -9.14
C HIS A 437 -7.15 0.00 -9.32
N THR A 438 -7.12 0.58 -10.52
CA THR A 438 -7.54 1.96 -10.76
C THR A 438 -8.58 2.03 -11.87
N VAL A 439 -9.76 2.55 -11.55
CA VAL A 439 -10.86 2.70 -12.52
C VAL A 439 -10.70 3.96 -13.39
N LEU A 440 -10.16 5.03 -12.81
CA LEU A 440 -10.07 6.35 -13.44
C LEU A 440 -8.79 6.48 -14.28
N PRO A 441 -8.88 6.69 -15.61
CA PRO A 441 -7.70 6.86 -16.48
C PRO A 441 -6.78 8.02 -16.04
N GLU A 442 -7.35 9.08 -15.47
CA GLU A 442 -6.64 10.25 -14.95
C GLU A 442 -5.81 9.96 -13.68
N ALA A 443 -6.12 8.87 -12.97
CA ALA A 443 -5.40 8.43 -11.78
C ALA A 443 -4.23 7.48 -12.12
N LEU A 444 -4.04 7.12 -13.40
CA LEU A 444 -2.89 6.34 -13.85
C LEU A 444 -1.62 7.21 -13.87
N GLU A 445 -0.55 6.67 -13.31
CA GLU A 445 0.68 7.41 -13.07
C GLU A 445 1.34 7.92 -14.37
N LYS A 446 1.67 9.22 -14.39
CA LYS A 446 2.42 9.88 -15.45
C LYS A 446 3.61 10.65 -14.87
N TRP A 447 4.76 10.57 -15.53
CA TRP A 447 5.96 11.31 -15.16
C TRP A 447 6.35 12.32 -16.23
N SER A 448 6.90 13.46 -15.83
CA SER A 448 7.61 14.34 -16.78
C SER A 448 8.78 13.58 -17.38
N PHE A 449 8.86 13.62 -18.71
CA PHE A 449 9.95 12.98 -19.44
C PHE A 449 11.30 13.57 -19.03
N GLU A 450 11.41 14.89 -18.91
CA GLU A 450 12.65 15.59 -18.55
C GLU A 450 13.14 15.19 -17.15
N LEU A 451 12.21 15.06 -16.19
CA LEU A 451 12.54 14.59 -14.85
C LEU A 451 13.08 13.17 -14.88
N MET A 452 12.41 12.27 -15.60
CA MET A 452 12.85 10.88 -15.73
C MET A 452 14.18 10.77 -16.49
N GLN A 453 14.39 11.58 -17.54
CA GLN A 453 15.63 11.61 -18.32
C GLN A 453 16.80 12.11 -17.49
N SER A 454 16.58 13.10 -16.62
CA SER A 454 17.61 13.57 -15.69
C SER A 454 17.96 12.51 -14.64
N LEU A 455 16.97 11.83 -14.08
CA LEU A 455 17.18 10.89 -12.96
C LEU A 455 17.63 9.50 -13.43
N LEU A 456 17.10 9.02 -14.56
CA LEU A 456 17.22 7.65 -15.07
C LEU A 456 17.46 7.68 -16.59
N PRO A 457 18.56 8.30 -17.07
CA PRO A 457 18.77 8.53 -18.50
C PRO A 457 18.79 7.24 -19.33
N ARG A 458 19.38 6.16 -18.79
CA ARG A 458 19.45 4.87 -19.47
C ARG A 458 18.08 4.21 -19.62
N HIS A 459 17.21 4.35 -18.62
CA HIS A 459 15.85 3.81 -18.67
C HIS A 459 15.01 4.55 -19.71
N VAL A 460 15.21 5.86 -19.87
CA VAL A 460 14.54 6.63 -20.91
C VAL A 460 14.93 6.16 -22.31
N GLU A 461 16.22 5.92 -22.60
CA GLU A 461 16.65 5.35 -23.89
C GLU A 461 15.97 4.00 -24.19
N ILE A 462 15.79 3.16 -23.16
CA ILE A 462 15.10 1.88 -23.28
C ILE A 462 13.60 2.10 -23.53
N ILE A 463 12.96 3.01 -22.81
CA ILE A 463 11.54 3.33 -22.97
C ILE A 463 11.26 3.92 -24.36
N GLU A 464 12.11 4.81 -24.87
CA GLU A 464 12.01 5.35 -26.22
C GLU A 464 12.01 4.24 -27.27
N LYS A 465 12.91 3.26 -27.12
CA LYS A 465 12.97 2.12 -28.03
C LYS A 465 11.76 1.18 -27.90
N ILE A 466 11.22 0.99 -26.70
CA ILE A 466 9.96 0.24 -26.51
C ILE A 466 8.78 0.98 -27.18
N ASP A 467 8.70 2.31 -27.04
CA ASP A 467 7.66 3.11 -27.71
C ASP A 467 7.81 3.03 -29.24
N GLU A 468 9.03 3.04 -29.76
CA GLU A 468 9.28 2.86 -31.20
C GLU A 468 8.78 1.50 -31.72
N GLU A 469 9.08 0.40 -31.02
CA GLU A 469 8.58 -0.94 -31.40
C GLU A 469 7.05 -1.04 -31.29
N LEU A 470 6.45 -0.40 -30.28
CA LEU A 470 5.00 -0.30 -30.17
C LEU A 470 4.39 0.45 -31.35
N VAL A 471 4.95 1.61 -31.71
CA VAL A 471 4.49 2.41 -32.85
C VAL A 471 4.54 1.57 -34.14
N ASN A 472 5.63 0.85 -34.37
CA ASN A 472 5.77 -0.04 -35.53
C ASN A 472 4.74 -1.18 -35.51
N THR A 473 4.44 -1.73 -34.33
CA THR A 473 3.39 -2.75 -34.17
C THR A 473 2.01 -2.21 -34.52
N ILE A 474 1.67 -1.00 -34.05
CA ILE A 474 0.39 -0.35 -34.34
C ILE A 474 0.26 -0.07 -35.85
N ILE A 475 1.32 0.40 -36.51
CA ILE A 475 1.33 0.63 -37.96
C ILE A 475 1.16 -0.68 -38.73
N SER A 476 1.80 -1.76 -38.28
CA SER A 476 1.69 -3.07 -38.91
C SER A 476 0.27 -3.62 -38.83
N GLU A 477 -0.43 -3.40 -37.71
CA GLU A 477 -1.77 -3.95 -37.48
C GLU A 477 -2.87 -3.12 -38.15
N TYR A 478 -2.85 -1.80 -37.98
CA TYR A 478 -3.92 -0.92 -38.48
C TYR A 478 -3.64 -0.39 -39.90
N GLY A 479 -2.43 -0.60 -40.40
CA GLY A 479 -1.99 -0.11 -41.71
C GLY A 479 -1.86 1.41 -41.76
N THR A 480 -1.60 1.91 -42.97
CA THR A 480 -1.45 3.35 -43.25
C THR A 480 -2.62 3.92 -44.05
N ASP A 481 -3.65 3.10 -44.30
CA ASP A 481 -4.74 3.41 -45.22
C ASP A 481 -5.73 4.44 -44.70
N ASP A 482 -6.03 4.36 -43.41
CA ASP A 482 -6.81 5.33 -42.64
C ASP A 482 -5.89 6.09 -41.65
N PRO A 483 -5.35 7.26 -42.04
CA PRO A 483 -4.46 8.04 -41.18
C PRO A 483 -5.15 8.56 -39.92
N GLU A 484 -6.46 8.81 -39.96
CA GLU A 484 -7.19 9.36 -38.82
C GLU A 484 -7.34 8.31 -37.72
N LEU A 485 -7.72 7.08 -38.10
CA LEU A 485 -7.76 5.94 -37.19
C LEU A 485 -6.37 5.65 -36.61
N LEU A 486 -5.33 5.59 -37.46
CA LEU A 486 -3.97 5.35 -37.01
C LEU A 486 -3.51 6.41 -36.00
N MET A 487 -3.79 7.68 -36.27
CA MET A 487 -3.47 8.79 -35.36
C MET A 487 -4.16 8.67 -34.01
N LYS A 488 -5.46 8.31 -34.01
CA LYS A 488 -6.21 8.07 -32.79
C LYS A 488 -5.60 6.92 -31.98
N LYS A 489 -5.29 5.80 -32.63
CA LYS A 489 -4.66 4.62 -32.02
C LYS A 489 -3.30 4.95 -31.41
N LEU A 490 -2.43 5.65 -32.13
CA LEU A 490 -1.14 6.10 -31.64
C LEU A 490 -1.28 7.04 -30.43
N LYS A 491 -2.20 8.01 -30.49
CA LYS A 491 -2.43 8.94 -29.36
C LYS A 491 -2.84 8.18 -28.08
N LEU A 492 -3.72 7.20 -28.19
CA LEU A 492 -4.24 6.46 -27.04
C LEU A 492 -3.22 5.46 -26.47
N MET A 493 -2.48 4.75 -27.32
CA MET A 493 -1.61 3.64 -26.89
C MET A 493 -0.16 4.03 -26.60
N ARG A 494 0.39 5.11 -27.18
CA ARG A 494 1.82 5.45 -26.99
C ARG A 494 2.22 5.52 -25.52
N ILE A 495 3.46 5.17 -25.21
CA ILE A 495 4.03 5.35 -23.87
C ILE A 495 4.43 6.81 -23.69
N LEU A 496 5.04 7.40 -24.72
CA LEU A 496 5.49 8.79 -24.74
C LEU A 496 4.38 9.71 -25.24
N GLU A 497 3.87 10.57 -24.36
CA GLU A 497 2.79 11.53 -24.63
C GLU A 497 3.37 12.90 -24.98
N ASN A 498 2.76 13.57 -25.97
CA ASN A 498 3.19 14.88 -26.50
C ASN A 498 4.57 14.87 -27.18
N PHE A 499 4.90 13.75 -27.83
CA PHE A 499 6.07 13.63 -28.70
C PHE A 499 5.68 13.69 -30.16
N ASP A 500 6.54 14.29 -30.98
CA ASP A 500 6.46 14.16 -32.43
C ASP A 500 6.41 12.69 -32.83
N LEU A 501 5.69 12.43 -33.92
CA LEU A 501 5.67 11.10 -34.50
C LEU A 501 7.01 10.82 -35.17
N PRO A 502 7.47 9.56 -35.19
CA PRO A 502 8.63 9.18 -35.98
C PRO A 502 8.49 9.67 -37.42
N SER A 503 9.59 10.12 -38.02
CA SER A 503 9.62 10.73 -39.36
C SER A 503 8.97 9.83 -40.43
N SER A 504 9.11 8.50 -40.29
CA SER A 504 8.47 7.49 -41.13
C SER A 504 6.95 7.61 -41.14
N VAL A 505 6.33 7.91 -40.00
CA VAL A 505 4.88 8.10 -39.82
C VAL A 505 4.45 9.51 -40.22
N ALA A 506 5.24 10.51 -39.84
CA ALA A 506 4.97 11.91 -40.18
C ALA A 506 4.96 12.15 -41.70
N CYS A 507 5.84 11.48 -42.45
CA CYS A 507 5.86 11.51 -43.93
C CYS A 507 4.60 10.90 -44.55
N LEU A 508 4.09 9.78 -44.02
CA LEU A 508 2.88 9.11 -44.52
C LEU A 508 1.62 9.98 -44.37
N ILE A 509 1.55 10.74 -43.27
CA ILE A 509 0.44 11.68 -43.02
C ILE A 509 0.53 12.89 -43.94
N LYS A 510 1.74 13.45 -44.13
CA LYS A 510 1.97 14.57 -45.05
C LYS A 510 1.66 14.18 -46.49
N GLU A 511 2.09 13.02 -46.99
CA GLU A 511 1.82 12.59 -48.36
C GLU A 511 0.31 12.42 -48.67
N LYS A 512 -0.48 12.00 -47.67
CA LYS A 512 -1.95 11.85 -47.83
C LYS A 512 -2.71 13.16 -47.61
N SER A 513 -2.27 14.06 -46.74
CA SER A 513 -2.87 15.40 -46.63
C SER A 513 -2.70 16.21 -47.91
N TYR A 514 -1.54 16.07 -48.59
CA TYR A 514 -1.32 16.64 -49.93
C TYR A 514 -2.17 15.98 -51.03
N LYS A 515 -2.45 14.67 -50.94
CA LYS A 515 -3.37 13.98 -51.89
C LYS A 515 -4.84 14.29 -51.65
N ALA A 516 -5.25 14.51 -50.40
CA ALA A 516 -6.62 14.94 -50.05
C ALA A 516 -6.87 16.38 -50.52
N SER A 517 -5.93 17.32 -50.29
CA SER A 517 -6.06 18.70 -50.79
C SER A 517 -5.98 18.78 -52.32
N SER A 518 -5.29 17.85 -52.99
CA SER A 518 -5.24 17.79 -54.45
C SER A 518 -6.46 17.09 -55.09
N LYS A 519 -7.31 16.40 -54.31
CA LYS A 519 -8.58 15.82 -54.77
C LYS A 519 -9.72 16.84 -54.72
N THR A 520 -9.73 17.75 -53.74
CA THR A 520 -10.73 18.82 -53.63
C THR A 520 -10.56 19.93 -54.68
N ILE A 521 -9.43 19.99 -55.39
CA ILE A 521 -9.17 21.00 -56.45
C ILE A 521 -9.61 20.51 -57.85
N LYS A 522 -10.05 19.25 -58.00
CA LYS A 522 -10.42 18.70 -59.32
C LYS A 522 -11.92 18.52 -59.59
N ASP A 523 -12.78 18.72 -58.59
CA ASP A 523 -14.24 18.54 -58.76
C ASP A 523 -15.04 19.85 -58.85
N ASP A 524 -14.43 21.04 -58.68
CA ASP A 524 -15.13 22.34 -58.69
C ASP A 524 -14.88 23.22 -59.95
N LEU A 525 -14.36 22.66 -61.05
CA LEU A 525 -14.04 23.43 -62.27
C LEU A 525 -14.85 23.06 -63.52
N VAL A 526 -16.09 22.58 -63.36
CA VAL A 526 -17.06 22.54 -64.47
C VAL A 526 -18.49 22.76 -63.97
N GLU A 527 -18.84 23.99 -63.56
CA GLU A 527 -20.19 24.52 -63.80
C GLU A 527 -20.19 26.06 -63.79
N GLU A 528 -20.40 26.58 -65.00
CA GLU A 528 -21.06 27.85 -65.34
C GLU A 528 -20.53 29.18 -64.77
N SER A 529 -19.65 29.77 -65.58
CA SER A 529 -19.79 31.12 -66.15
C SER A 529 -21.00 31.96 -65.71
N ARG A 530 -20.74 33.20 -65.24
CA ARG A 530 -21.40 34.40 -65.79
C ARG A 530 -20.77 35.72 -65.29
N ILE A 531 -20.42 36.52 -66.29
CA ILE A 531 -20.44 37.98 -66.37
C ILE A 531 -19.11 38.71 -66.11
N LEU A 532 -18.89 39.61 -67.06
CA LEU A 532 -17.73 40.29 -67.57
C LEU A 532 -17.75 41.78 -67.18
N ASP A 533 -16.56 42.39 -67.32
CA ASP A 533 -16.26 43.77 -67.72
C ASP A 533 -16.40 44.91 -66.68
N GLU A 534 -15.27 45.55 -66.32
CA GLU A 534 -14.70 46.83 -66.85
C GLU A 534 -15.41 48.06 -66.23
N GLN A 535 -14.81 49.20 -65.87
CA GLN A 535 -13.49 49.82 -66.07
C GLN A 535 -13.39 51.04 -65.12
N ASP A 536 -12.15 51.45 -64.84
CA ASP A 536 -11.61 52.80 -64.61
C ASP A 536 -12.30 53.85 -63.70
N GLY A 537 -11.55 54.22 -62.65
CA GLY A 537 -10.82 55.49 -62.59
C GLY A 537 -11.55 56.75 -62.10
N LEU A 538 -11.05 57.36 -61.01
CA LEU A 538 -10.72 58.79 -60.90
C LEU A 538 -10.11 59.14 -59.53
N VAL A 539 -9.19 60.11 -59.57
CA VAL A 539 -8.34 60.68 -58.51
C VAL A 539 -9.02 61.91 -57.90
N ALA A 540 -8.88 62.16 -56.58
CA ALA A 540 -8.68 63.50 -55.98
C ALA A 540 -8.46 63.47 -54.45
N GLU A 541 -7.29 63.98 -54.05
CA GLU A 541 -6.97 64.96 -52.99
C GLU A 541 -7.35 64.78 -51.50
N ASP A 542 -6.26 64.64 -50.71
CA ASP A 542 -5.81 65.40 -49.53
C ASP A 542 -6.49 65.41 -48.14
N GLU A 543 -5.63 65.01 -47.19
CA GLU A 543 -5.31 65.53 -45.85
C GLU A 543 -6.31 65.44 -44.67
N GLY A 544 -5.81 64.81 -43.59
CA GLY A 544 -6.33 64.90 -42.23
C GLY A 544 -5.85 63.76 -41.32
N GLU A 545 -4.65 63.92 -40.74
CA GLU A 545 -4.05 63.04 -39.72
C GLU A 545 -4.94 62.91 -38.46
N GLU A 546 -5.12 61.70 -37.94
CA GLU A 546 -5.10 61.45 -36.49
C GLU A 546 -4.53 60.05 -36.20
N ASP A 547 -3.46 60.06 -35.39
CA ASP A 547 -2.55 58.97 -35.09
C ASP A 547 -3.16 58.03 -34.04
N VAL A 548 -3.73 56.90 -34.46
CA VAL A 548 -4.13 55.80 -33.55
C VAL A 548 -3.25 54.60 -33.82
N LYS A 549 -2.23 54.43 -32.96
CA LYS A 549 -1.42 53.21 -32.87
C LYS A 549 -2.32 52.02 -32.55
N GLU A 550 -2.69 51.25 -33.56
CA GLU A 550 -3.23 49.90 -33.39
C GLU A 550 -2.16 49.01 -32.74
N LYS A 551 -2.30 48.78 -31.44
CA LYS A 551 -1.63 47.68 -30.75
C LYS A 551 -2.17 46.37 -31.36
N LYS A 552 -1.38 45.73 -32.21
CA LYS A 552 -1.55 44.31 -32.53
C LYS A 552 -1.63 43.54 -31.22
N ALA A 553 -2.79 42.95 -30.95
CA ALA A 553 -2.97 42.00 -29.88
C ALA A 553 -1.97 40.85 -30.08
N VAL A 554 -0.98 40.79 -29.19
CA VAL A 554 -0.13 39.62 -29.05
C VAL A 554 -1.04 38.54 -28.48
N VAL A 555 -1.48 37.62 -29.34
CA VAL A 555 -2.06 36.36 -28.89
C VAL A 555 -0.92 35.64 -28.20
N ASP A 556 -0.99 35.51 -26.88
CA ASP A 556 -0.03 34.69 -26.13
C ASP A 556 0.00 33.29 -26.76
N PRO A 557 1.18 32.76 -27.12
CA PRO A 557 1.27 31.43 -27.72
C PRO A 557 0.70 30.42 -26.73
N VAL A 558 -0.24 29.59 -27.21
CA VAL A 558 -0.78 28.46 -26.46
C VAL A 558 0.42 27.64 -25.96
N PRO A 559 0.60 27.43 -24.64
CA PRO A 559 1.75 26.71 -24.12
C PRO A 559 1.77 25.30 -24.69
N GLU A 560 2.93 24.88 -25.21
CA GLU A 560 3.11 23.52 -25.70
C GLU A 560 2.84 22.52 -24.56
N PRO A 561 2.09 21.44 -24.82
CA PRO A 561 1.76 20.46 -23.79
C PRO A 561 3.03 19.73 -23.32
N SER A 562 3.17 19.55 -22.01
CA SER A 562 4.36 18.93 -21.41
C SER A 562 4.56 17.49 -21.85
N LYS A 563 5.81 17.09 -22.11
CA LYS A 563 6.16 15.71 -22.47
C LYS A 563 6.06 14.78 -21.26
N MET A 564 5.32 13.69 -21.41
CA MET A 564 5.04 12.76 -20.30
C MET A 564 5.32 11.30 -20.69
N VAL A 565 5.63 10.48 -19.68
CA VAL A 565 5.75 9.03 -19.77
C VAL A 565 4.54 8.39 -19.09
N ARG A 566 3.73 7.62 -19.83
CA ARG A 566 2.53 6.93 -19.35
C ARG A 566 2.90 5.54 -18.84
N MET A 567 3.02 5.39 -17.51
CA MET A 567 3.54 4.16 -16.89
C MET A 567 2.59 2.97 -17.06
N ALA A 568 1.29 3.21 -17.05
CA ALA A 568 0.29 2.18 -17.29
C ALA A 568 0.38 1.58 -18.70
N ASN A 569 0.59 2.41 -19.72
CA ASN A 569 0.76 1.96 -21.09
C ASN A 569 2.04 1.10 -21.21
N LEU A 570 3.13 1.53 -20.58
CA LEU A 570 4.37 0.75 -20.51
C LEU A 570 4.16 -0.63 -19.86
N CYS A 571 3.38 -0.70 -18.77
CA CYS A 571 3.01 -1.97 -18.14
C CYS A 571 2.23 -2.90 -19.07
N VAL A 572 1.23 -2.39 -19.78
CA VAL A 572 0.39 -3.20 -20.69
C VAL A 572 1.20 -3.72 -21.88
N VAL A 573 2.10 -2.90 -22.42
CA VAL A 573 2.97 -3.26 -23.55
C VAL A 573 3.94 -4.39 -23.15
N ALA A 574 4.59 -4.25 -22.00
CA ALA A 574 5.60 -5.20 -21.57
C ALA A 574 5.02 -6.46 -20.93
N GLY A 575 3.96 -6.36 -20.12
CA GLY A 575 3.44 -7.51 -19.39
C GLY A 575 2.81 -8.56 -20.31
N HIS A 576 3.10 -9.85 -20.06
CA HIS A 576 2.40 -10.94 -20.75
C HIS A 576 0.96 -11.13 -20.24
N ALA A 577 0.64 -10.59 -19.06
CA ALA A 577 -0.70 -10.61 -18.49
C ALA A 577 -1.01 -9.27 -17.81
N VAL A 578 -2.26 -8.81 -17.98
CA VAL A 578 -2.85 -7.64 -17.36
C VAL A 578 -4.15 -8.07 -16.69
N ASN A 579 -4.31 -7.83 -15.40
CA ASN A 579 -5.54 -8.21 -14.71
C ASN A 579 -6.14 -7.08 -13.88
N GLY A 580 -7.47 -7.03 -13.84
CA GLY A 580 -8.22 -6.29 -12.82
C GLY A 580 -8.49 -7.15 -11.58
N VAL A 581 -9.20 -6.57 -10.61
CA VAL A 581 -9.32 -7.09 -9.23
C VAL A 581 -10.75 -7.39 -8.76
N ALA A 582 -11.70 -7.30 -9.67
CA ALA A 582 -13.09 -7.70 -9.56
C ALA A 582 -13.64 -7.88 -10.98
N GLU A 583 -14.72 -8.65 -11.15
CA GLU A 583 -15.25 -8.97 -12.48
C GLU A 583 -15.65 -7.71 -13.27
N ILE A 584 -16.50 -6.85 -12.67
CA ILE A 584 -16.92 -5.57 -13.29
C ILE A 584 -15.72 -4.67 -13.55
N HIS A 585 -14.79 -4.58 -12.59
CA HIS A 585 -13.60 -3.76 -12.76
C HIS A 585 -12.76 -4.22 -13.95
N SER A 586 -12.52 -5.53 -14.07
CA SER A 586 -11.78 -6.09 -15.20
C SER A 586 -12.49 -5.84 -16.53
N GLN A 587 -13.81 -5.74 -16.53
CA GLN A 587 -14.57 -5.35 -17.71
C GLN A 587 -14.38 -3.86 -18.05
N ILE A 588 -14.39 -2.96 -17.06
CA ILE A 588 -14.08 -1.54 -17.25
C ILE A 588 -12.65 -1.36 -17.78
N VAL A 589 -11.70 -2.14 -17.27
CA VAL A 589 -10.31 -2.14 -17.75
C VAL A 589 -10.23 -2.49 -19.24
N LYS A 590 -11.02 -3.47 -19.69
CA LYS A 590 -11.07 -3.90 -21.11
C LYS A 590 -11.83 -2.94 -22.01
N GLU A 591 -12.94 -2.36 -21.53
CA GLU A 591 -13.86 -1.59 -22.39
C GLU A 591 -13.58 -0.09 -22.40
N GLN A 592 -12.98 0.44 -21.34
CA GLN A 592 -12.81 1.88 -21.14
C GLN A 592 -11.34 2.26 -20.96
N VAL A 593 -10.63 1.63 -20.02
CA VAL A 593 -9.28 2.08 -19.62
C VAL A 593 -8.23 1.73 -20.68
N PHE A 594 -8.19 0.47 -21.13
CA PHE A 594 -7.20 -0.03 -22.07
C PHE A 594 -7.83 -0.67 -23.31
N ARG A 595 -8.96 -0.12 -23.76
CA ARG A 595 -9.72 -0.66 -24.90
C ARG A 595 -8.88 -0.93 -26.13
N ASP A 596 -8.07 0.04 -26.56
CA ASP A 596 -7.25 -0.12 -27.77
C ASP A 596 -6.18 -1.21 -27.62
N PHE A 597 -5.64 -1.41 -26.41
CA PHE A 597 -4.72 -2.51 -26.12
C PHE A 597 -5.44 -3.85 -26.04
N TYR A 598 -6.67 -3.90 -25.53
CA TYR A 598 -7.46 -5.12 -25.50
C TYR A 598 -7.86 -5.56 -26.92
N GLU A 599 -8.16 -4.60 -27.81
CA GLU A 599 -8.38 -4.88 -29.23
C GLU A 599 -7.12 -5.45 -29.91
N LEU A 600 -5.92 -5.03 -29.48
CA LEU A 600 -4.64 -5.49 -30.04
C LEU A 600 -4.16 -6.83 -29.46
N TRP A 601 -4.32 -7.05 -28.15
CA TRP A 601 -3.85 -8.25 -27.42
C TRP A 601 -4.92 -8.75 -26.45
N PRO A 602 -6.04 -9.30 -26.93
CA PRO A 602 -7.15 -9.70 -26.09
C PRO A 602 -6.77 -10.77 -25.05
N GLU A 603 -5.81 -11.64 -25.37
CA GLU A 603 -5.32 -12.72 -24.52
C GLU A 603 -4.58 -12.24 -23.26
N LYS A 604 -4.05 -11.01 -23.25
CA LYS A 604 -3.37 -10.45 -22.08
C LYS A 604 -4.34 -10.18 -20.92
N PHE A 605 -5.60 -9.85 -21.20
CA PHE A 605 -6.51 -9.26 -20.23
C PHE A 605 -7.33 -10.29 -19.45
N GLN A 606 -7.06 -10.41 -18.15
CA GLN A 606 -7.69 -11.35 -17.24
C GLN A 606 -8.44 -10.66 -16.09
N ASN A 607 -9.15 -11.45 -15.29
CA ASN A 607 -9.65 -11.06 -13.97
C ASN A 607 -9.00 -11.93 -12.89
N LYS A 608 -8.72 -11.35 -11.73
CA LYS A 608 -8.41 -12.07 -10.49
C LYS A 608 -9.09 -11.34 -9.33
N THR A 609 -10.32 -11.75 -9.01
CA THR A 609 -11.07 -11.12 -7.90
C THR A 609 -10.25 -11.23 -6.62
N ASN A 610 -10.10 -10.09 -5.93
CA ASN A 610 -9.39 -10.00 -4.65
C ASN A 610 -9.94 -10.99 -3.60
N GLY A 611 -9.12 -11.24 -2.58
CA GLY A 611 -9.51 -12.01 -1.41
C GLY A 611 -8.73 -11.57 -0.17
N VAL A 612 -9.18 -12.03 0.99
CA VAL A 612 -8.52 -11.81 2.28
C VAL A 612 -8.28 -13.14 2.99
N THR A 613 -7.22 -13.23 3.79
CA THR A 613 -6.89 -14.47 4.50
C THR A 613 -7.92 -14.76 5.60
N PRO A 614 -8.57 -15.93 5.62
CA PRO A 614 -9.49 -16.31 6.69
C PRO A 614 -8.77 -16.58 8.02
N ARG A 615 -7.44 -16.79 8.00
CA ARG A 615 -6.63 -16.97 9.21
C ARG A 615 -6.65 -15.71 10.06
N ARG A 616 -6.13 -14.60 9.53
CA ARG A 616 -6.16 -13.32 10.27
C ARG A 616 -7.58 -12.82 10.49
N TRP A 617 -8.41 -12.84 9.45
CA TRP A 617 -9.67 -12.11 9.42
C TRP A 617 -10.89 -12.90 9.90
N ILE A 618 -10.72 -14.13 10.35
CA ILE A 618 -11.74 -14.88 11.11
C ILE A 618 -11.05 -15.61 12.27
N ARG A 619 -10.13 -16.53 11.93
CA ARG A 619 -9.59 -17.51 12.90
C ARG A 619 -8.89 -16.88 14.10
N PHE A 620 -8.12 -15.81 13.86
CA PHE A 620 -7.29 -15.17 14.86
C PHE A 620 -7.92 -13.89 15.44
N CYS A 621 -8.62 -13.08 14.63
CA CYS A 621 -9.29 -11.89 15.15
C CYS A 621 -10.61 -12.19 15.87
N ASN A 622 -11.27 -13.31 15.55
CA ASN A 622 -12.57 -13.69 16.10
C ASN A 622 -12.58 -15.17 16.56
N PRO A 623 -11.78 -15.53 17.57
CA PRO A 623 -11.62 -16.91 18.03
C PRO A 623 -12.91 -17.52 18.60
N GLU A 624 -13.78 -16.70 19.20
CA GLU A 624 -15.08 -17.14 19.70
C GLU A 624 -16.01 -17.55 18.54
N LEU A 625 -16.12 -16.73 17.48
CA LEU A 625 -16.88 -17.10 16.29
C LEU A 625 -16.27 -18.35 15.64
N SER A 626 -14.95 -18.41 15.54
CA SER A 626 -14.23 -19.55 14.96
C SER A 626 -14.57 -20.87 15.67
N SER A 627 -14.75 -20.83 16.99
CA SER A 627 -15.16 -21.99 17.79
C SER A 627 -16.59 -22.43 17.44
N ILE A 628 -17.50 -21.49 17.21
CA ILE A 628 -18.86 -21.76 16.72
C ILE A 628 -18.79 -22.37 15.31
N LEU A 629 -18.03 -21.78 14.40
CA LEU A 629 -17.88 -22.30 13.04
C LEU A 629 -17.40 -23.75 13.05
N THR A 630 -16.34 -24.05 13.79
CA THR A 630 -15.81 -25.41 13.94
C THR A 630 -16.84 -26.37 14.54
N LYS A 631 -17.59 -25.94 15.55
CA LYS A 631 -18.63 -26.76 16.19
C LYS A 631 -19.76 -27.13 15.21
N TRP A 632 -20.29 -26.15 14.48
CA TRP A 632 -21.49 -26.32 13.65
C TRP A 632 -21.18 -26.93 12.27
N ILE A 633 -20.00 -26.65 11.71
CA ILE A 633 -19.49 -27.31 10.50
C ILE A 633 -18.96 -28.72 10.85
N GLY A 634 -18.53 -28.94 12.09
CA GLY A 634 -18.01 -30.22 12.58
C GLY A 634 -16.51 -30.43 12.35
N THR A 635 -15.79 -29.43 11.84
CA THR A 635 -14.35 -29.48 11.60
C THR A 635 -13.75 -28.07 11.56
N GLU A 636 -12.47 -27.91 11.95
CA GLU A 636 -11.72 -26.65 11.81
C GLU A 636 -11.10 -26.49 10.41
N ASP A 637 -11.25 -27.50 9.55
CA ASP A 637 -10.68 -27.50 8.19
C ASP A 637 -11.22 -26.36 7.31
N TRP A 638 -12.30 -25.68 7.70
CA TRP A 638 -12.78 -24.46 7.03
C TRP A 638 -11.73 -23.33 7.00
N VAL A 639 -10.75 -23.34 7.92
CA VAL A 639 -9.69 -22.32 7.94
C VAL A 639 -8.81 -22.40 6.69
N LEU A 640 -8.60 -23.60 6.14
CA LEU A 640 -7.86 -23.84 4.90
C LEU A 640 -8.81 -24.01 3.70
N ASN A 641 -9.85 -24.83 3.86
CA ASN A 641 -10.86 -25.16 2.85
C ASN A 641 -12.13 -24.32 3.11
N THR A 642 -12.03 -23.02 2.83
CA THR A 642 -13.04 -22.01 3.21
C THR A 642 -14.41 -22.24 2.57
N GLU A 643 -14.51 -23.01 1.49
CA GLU A 643 -15.79 -23.44 0.89
C GLU A 643 -16.71 -24.17 1.87
N LYS A 644 -16.15 -24.78 2.92
CA LYS A 644 -16.93 -25.43 3.99
C LYS A 644 -17.80 -24.48 4.80
N LEU A 645 -17.52 -23.17 4.77
CA LEU A 645 -18.41 -22.18 5.38
C LEU A 645 -19.83 -22.22 4.79
N ALA A 646 -19.99 -22.66 3.53
CA ALA A 646 -21.30 -22.79 2.89
C ALA A 646 -22.23 -23.78 3.62
N GLU A 647 -21.69 -24.73 4.40
CA GLU A 647 -22.48 -25.69 5.17
C GLU A 647 -23.36 -25.02 6.24
N LEU A 648 -22.96 -23.85 6.73
CA LEU A 648 -23.72 -23.05 7.70
C LEU A 648 -25.11 -22.66 7.20
N ARG A 649 -25.32 -22.61 5.86
CA ARG A 649 -26.65 -22.32 5.28
C ARG A 649 -27.73 -23.26 5.82
N LYS A 650 -27.39 -24.52 6.11
CA LYS A 650 -28.31 -25.53 6.66
C LYS A 650 -28.80 -25.19 8.06
N PHE A 651 -28.02 -24.41 8.81
CA PHE A 651 -28.26 -24.05 10.20
C PHE A 651 -28.70 -22.60 10.37
N ALA A 652 -28.88 -21.84 9.28
CA ALA A 652 -29.17 -20.41 9.31
C ALA A 652 -30.47 -20.05 10.05
N ASP A 653 -31.39 -21.00 10.23
CA ASP A 653 -32.65 -20.84 10.97
C ASP A 653 -32.64 -21.55 12.34
N ASN A 654 -31.50 -22.12 12.75
CA ASN A 654 -31.37 -22.85 14.01
C ASN A 654 -31.26 -21.88 15.21
N LYS A 655 -32.15 -22.07 16.19
CA LYS A 655 -32.25 -21.20 17.36
C LYS A 655 -31.04 -21.26 18.30
N ASP A 656 -30.42 -22.42 18.45
CA ASP A 656 -29.25 -22.58 19.31
C ASP A 656 -28.03 -21.89 18.70
N LEU A 657 -27.86 -22.03 17.37
CA LEU A 657 -26.84 -21.28 16.63
C LEU A 657 -27.07 -19.77 16.76
N HIS A 658 -28.31 -19.29 16.64
CA HIS A 658 -28.62 -17.86 16.81
C HIS A 658 -28.18 -17.33 18.17
N ASN A 659 -28.51 -18.05 19.25
CA ASN A 659 -28.12 -17.65 20.61
C ASN A 659 -26.59 -17.56 20.77
N GLU A 660 -25.86 -18.55 20.29
CA GLU A 660 -24.39 -18.57 20.32
C GLU A 660 -23.80 -17.43 19.49
N TRP A 661 -24.34 -17.21 18.29
CA TRP A 661 -23.89 -16.19 17.35
C TRP A 661 -24.03 -14.77 17.90
N MET A 662 -25.20 -14.47 18.50
CA MET A 662 -25.47 -13.17 19.10
C MET A 662 -24.62 -12.93 20.36
N ALA A 663 -24.41 -13.97 21.18
CA ALA A 663 -23.56 -13.87 22.36
C ALA A 663 -22.12 -13.47 21.97
N VAL A 664 -21.56 -14.11 20.94
CA VAL A 664 -20.23 -13.79 20.43
C VAL A 664 -20.16 -12.38 19.85
N LYS A 665 -21.17 -11.98 19.05
CA LYS A 665 -21.24 -10.61 18.52
C LYS A 665 -21.23 -9.59 19.66
N ARG A 666 -22.02 -9.82 20.70
CA ARG A 666 -22.07 -8.95 21.89
C ARG A 666 -20.76 -8.92 22.66
N ASN A 667 -20.08 -10.05 22.85
CA ASN A 667 -18.77 -10.11 23.49
C ASN A 667 -17.71 -9.30 22.72
N ASN A 668 -17.70 -9.42 21.40
CA ASN A 668 -16.82 -8.61 20.54
C ASN A 668 -17.14 -7.12 20.65
N LYS A 669 -18.42 -6.73 20.73
CA LYS A 669 -18.82 -5.33 20.98
C LYS A 669 -18.26 -4.77 22.27
N LEU A 670 -18.19 -5.55 23.36
CA LEU A 670 -17.61 -5.10 24.63
C LEU A 670 -16.12 -4.73 24.53
N LYS A 671 -15.36 -5.43 23.67
CA LYS A 671 -13.96 -5.07 23.39
C LYS A 671 -13.87 -3.71 22.69
N VAL A 672 -14.77 -3.45 21.75
CA VAL A 672 -14.83 -2.15 21.05
C VAL A 672 -15.35 -1.03 21.96
N VAL A 673 -16.27 -1.29 22.88
CA VAL A 673 -16.65 -0.30 23.92
C VAL A 673 -15.43 0.16 24.70
N SER A 674 -14.56 -0.79 25.10
CA SER A 674 -13.31 -0.49 25.80
C SER A 674 -12.35 0.31 24.92
N LEU A 675 -12.16 -0.09 23.65
CA LEU A 675 -11.35 0.64 22.68
C LEU A 675 -11.82 2.09 22.49
N ILE A 676 -13.13 2.30 22.30
CA ILE A 676 -13.73 3.63 22.13
C ILE A 676 -13.49 4.47 23.38
N LYS A 677 -13.70 3.89 24.57
CA LYS A 677 -13.49 4.57 25.84
C LYS A 677 -12.04 5.02 25.99
N ASP A 678 -11.09 4.15 25.71
CA ASP A 678 -9.66 4.40 25.87
C ASP A 678 -9.14 5.43 24.86
N ARG A 679 -9.63 5.38 23.61
CA ARG A 679 -9.11 6.22 22.51
C ARG A 679 -9.80 7.58 22.39
N THR A 680 -11.05 7.68 22.81
CA THR A 680 -11.88 8.88 22.58
C THR A 680 -12.47 9.47 23.85
N GLY A 681 -12.50 8.71 24.95
CA GLY A 681 -13.16 9.10 26.20
C GLY A 681 -14.68 8.90 26.22
N TYR A 682 -15.33 8.65 25.08
CA TYR A 682 -16.76 8.41 25.01
C TYR A 682 -17.15 7.06 25.61
N THR A 683 -18.30 7.02 26.28
CA THR A 683 -18.93 5.78 26.72
C THR A 683 -20.08 5.48 25.76
N VAL A 684 -20.18 4.23 25.30
CA VAL A 684 -21.22 3.77 24.36
C VAL A 684 -21.81 2.45 24.84
N SER A 685 -23.08 2.22 24.55
CA SER A 685 -23.77 0.97 24.92
C SER A 685 -23.47 -0.16 23.92
N PRO A 686 -23.13 -1.38 24.37
CA PRO A 686 -22.97 -2.54 23.49
C PRO A 686 -24.30 -3.09 22.96
N ASP A 687 -25.44 -2.68 23.53
CA ASP A 687 -26.77 -3.18 23.17
C ASP A 687 -27.40 -2.39 22.01
N ALA A 688 -26.74 -1.32 21.55
CA ALA A 688 -27.04 -0.65 20.29
C ALA A 688 -26.43 -1.39 19.10
N MET A 689 -26.96 -1.12 17.90
CA MET A 689 -26.38 -1.58 16.64
C MET A 689 -25.03 -0.89 16.41
N PHE A 690 -23.98 -1.66 16.10
CA PHE A 690 -22.68 -1.12 15.72
C PHE A 690 -22.62 -0.97 14.19
N ASP A 691 -22.68 0.28 13.75
CA ASP A 691 -22.75 0.72 12.36
C ASP A 691 -21.43 1.38 11.97
N ILE A 692 -20.65 0.76 11.07
CA ILE A 692 -19.24 1.10 10.89
C ILE A 692 -18.89 1.50 9.45
N GLN A 693 -18.23 2.65 9.30
CA GLN A 693 -17.55 3.05 8.07
C GLN A 693 -16.06 3.29 8.30
N ILE A 694 -15.23 2.26 8.04
CA ILE A 694 -13.77 2.32 8.19
C ILE A 694 -13.01 2.17 6.87
N LYS A 695 -12.50 3.27 6.35
CA LYS A 695 -11.69 3.34 5.11
C LYS A 695 -11.00 4.69 5.00
N ARG A 696 -10.05 4.83 4.05
CA ARG A 696 -9.44 6.12 3.70
C ARG A 696 -10.52 7.20 3.54
N ILE A 697 -10.29 8.38 4.13
CA ILE A 697 -11.23 9.50 4.03
C ILE A 697 -11.06 10.16 2.67
N HIS A 698 -12.13 10.19 1.88
CA HIS A 698 -12.13 10.75 0.54
C HIS A 698 -13.57 11.08 0.11
N GLU A 699 -13.76 12.14 -0.67
CA GLU A 699 -15.07 12.54 -1.17
C GLU A 699 -15.82 11.40 -1.92
N TYR A 700 -15.16 10.64 -2.81
CA TYR A 700 -15.81 9.53 -3.53
C TYR A 700 -16.22 8.34 -2.64
N LYS A 701 -15.59 8.20 -1.45
CA LYS A 701 -15.94 7.17 -0.45
C LYS A 701 -17.17 7.55 0.38
N ARG A 702 -17.61 8.81 0.24
CA ARG A 702 -18.85 9.38 0.77
C ARG A 702 -19.07 9.22 2.27
N GLN A 703 -18.02 9.33 3.09
CA GLN A 703 -18.22 9.52 4.54
C GLN A 703 -19.12 10.73 4.83
N LEU A 704 -19.09 11.74 3.96
CA LEU A 704 -19.97 12.92 4.02
C LEU A 704 -21.46 12.56 3.89
N MET A 705 -21.83 11.61 3.01
CA MET A 705 -23.21 11.15 2.85
C MET A 705 -23.69 10.39 4.10
N ASN A 706 -22.83 9.54 4.67
CA ASN A 706 -23.16 8.83 5.90
C ASN A 706 -23.43 9.82 7.05
N ILE A 707 -22.49 10.71 7.34
CA ILE A 707 -22.66 11.68 8.43
C ILE A 707 -23.87 12.61 8.20
N PHE A 708 -24.22 12.94 6.96
CA PHE A 708 -25.46 13.67 6.67
C PHE A 708 -26.72 12.87 6.98
N GLY A 709 -26.73 11.56 6.71
CA GLY A 709 -27.84 10.68 7.10
C GLY A 709 -27.99 10.60 8.62
N ILE A 710 -26.88 10.58 9.35
CA ILE A 710 -26.87 10.65 10.81
C ILE A 710 -27.40 11.99 11.31
N VAL A 711 -26.99 13.11 10.71
CA VAL A 711 -27.49 14.46 11.02
C VAL A 711 -29.00 14.54 10.79
N TYR A 712 -29.50 13.97 9.69
CA TYR A 712 -30.93 13.88 9.41
C TYR A 712 -31.68 13.12 10.51
N ARG A 713 -31.20 11.91 10.86
CA ARG A 713 -31.78 11.10 11.95
C ARG A 713 -31.79 11.86 13.27
N TYR A 714 -30.69 12.51 13.63
CA TYR A 714 -30.58 13.32 14.85
C TYR A 714 -31.60 14.47 14.86
N LYS A 715 -31.70 15.24 13.77
CA LYS A 715 -32.68 16.32 13.64
C LYS A 715 -34.12 15.82 13.83
N LYS A 716 -34.49 14.72 13.17
CA LYS A 716 -35.82 14.11 13.34
C LYS A 716 -36.07 13.62 14.76
N MET A 717 -35.06 13.06 15.44
CA MET A 717 -35.19 12.73 16.85
C MET A 717 -35.48 13.96 17.72
N LYS A 718 -34.79 15.09 17.48
CA LYS A 718 -34.98 16.34 18.24
C LYS A 718 -36.37 16.95 18.05
N GLU A 719 -37.01 16.69 16.91
CA GLU A 719 -38.37 17.16 16.59
C GLU A 719 -39.47 16.22 17.12
N MET A 720 -39.11 15.07 17.69
CA MET A 720 -40.04 14.07 18.20
C MET A 720 -40.13 14.08 19.73
N SER A 721 -41.27 13.61 20.24
CA SER A 721 -41.40 13.27 21.67
C SER A 721 -40.46 12.12 22.03
N ALA A 722 -40.05 12.03 23.30
CA ALA A 722 -39.16 10.95 23.75
C ALA A 722 -39.74 9.54 23.53
N VAL A 723 -41.07 9.40 23.53
CA VAL A 723 -41.77 8.13 23.27
C VAL A 723 -41.68 7.78 21.78
N ASP A 724 -42.00 8.73 20.90
CA ASP A 724 -41.98 8.50 19.45
C ASP A 724 -40.56 8.22 18.95
N ARG A 725 -39.55 8.90 19.51
CA ARG A 725 -38.14 8.62 19.22
C ARG A 725 -37.76 7.16 19.42
N LYS A 726 -38.10 6.61 20.60
CA LYS A 726 -37.79 5.22 20.96
C LYS A 726 -38.57 4.21 20.14
N ALA A 727 -39.79 4.54 19.74
CA ALA A 727 -40.60 3.69 18.87
C ALA A 727 -40.06 3.67 17.43
N LYS A 728 -39.68 4.85 16.89
CA LYS A 728 -39.31 5.03 15.49
C LYS A 728 -37.87 4.63 15.16
N TYR A 729 -36.92 4.78 16.08
CA TYR A 729 -35.50 4.54 15.80
C TYR A 729 -34.88 3.43 16.66
N VAL A 730 -34.04 2.62 16.02
CA VAL A 730 -33.17 1.65 16.71
C VAL A 730 -31.96 2.39 17.31
N PRO A 731 -31.52 2.03 18.54
CA PRO A 731 -30.28 2.56 19.12
C PRO A 731 -29.06 2.24 18.27
N ARG A 732 -28.23 3.24 17.95
CA ARG A 732 -27.02 3.07 17.10
C ARG A 732 -25.76 3.68 17.71
N VAL A 733 -24.64 2.98 17.54
CA VAL A 733 -23.29 3.51 17.68
C VAL A 733 -22.67 3.55 16.27
N CYS A 734 -22.67 4.74 15.67
CA CYS A 734 -22.12 4.99 14.35
C CYS A 734 -20.62 5.29 14.47
N ILE A 735 -19.78 4.42 13.91
CA ILE A 735 -18.34 4.42 14.07
C ILE A 735 -17.65 4.73 12.74
N PHE A 736 -16.93 5.85 12.70
CA PHE A 736 -16.05 6.21 11.60
C PHE A 736 -14.60 5.89 11.95
N GLY A 737 -13.79 5.63 10.93
CA GLY A 737 -12.34 5.59 11.08
C GLY A 737 -11.64 5.60 9.72
N GLY A 738 -10.44 6.15 9.70
CA GLY A 738 -9.69 6.30 8.46
C GLY A 738 -8.74 7.49 8.49
N LYS A 739 -7.75 7.47 7.61
CA LYS A 739 -6.77 8.54 7.46
C LYS A 739 -7.14 9.40 6.25
N ALA A 740 -7.20 10.73 6.42
CA ALA A 740 -7.25 11.70 5.33
C ALA A 740 -5.82 11.98 4.83
N PHE A 741 -5.59 12.09 3.54
CA PHE A 741 -4.26 12.49 3.06
C PHE A 741 -3.93 13.91 3.56
N SER A 742 -2.69 14.17 3.97
CA SER A 742 -2.34 15.37 4.73
C SER A 742 -2.60 16.68 3.98
N THR A 743 -2.40 16.69 2.66
CA THR A 743 -2.66 17.86 1.80
C THR A 743 -4.10 17.92 1.27
N TYR A 744 -4.94 16.91 1.54
CA TYR A 744 -6.32 16.87 1.06
C TYR A 744 -7.24 17.61 2.03
N VAL A 745 -7.37 18.92 1.80
CA VAL A 745 -8.12 19.87 2.64
C VAL A 745 -9.55 19.38 2.92
N GLN A 746 -10.31 19.04 1.88
CA GLN A 746 -11.72 18.64 2.04
C GLN A 746 -11.87 17.34 2.85
N ALA A 747 -10.98 16.36 2.65
CA ALA A 747 -10.98 15.14 3.46
C ALA A 747 -10.71 15.41 4.95
N LYS A 748 -9.79 16.33 5.28
CA LYS A 748 -9.56 16.76 6.67
C LYS A 748 -10.78 17.50 7.25
N ARG A 749 -11.46 18.33 6.45
CA ARG A 749 -12.73 18.98 6.86
C ARG A 749 -13.83 17.97 7.15
N ILE A 750 -13.93 16.87 6.38
CA ILE A 750 -14.88 15.79 6.66
C ILE A 750 -14.59 15.14 8.01
N VAL A 751 -13.33 14.83 8.34
CA VAL A 751 -12.97 14.30 9.66
C VAL A 751 -13.38 15.26 10.78
N LYS A 752 -13.04 16.55 10.62
CA LYS A 752 -13.41 17.60 11.58
C LYS A 752 -14.92 17.71 11.76
N PHE A 753 -15.68 17.62 10.68
CA PHE A 753 -17.13 17.66 10.72
C PHE A 753 -17.72 16.47 11.49
N ILE A 754 -17.23 15.25 11.22
CA ILE A 754 -17.67 14.05 11.96
C ILE A 754 -17.39 14.18 13.46
N THR A 755 -16.21 14.70 13.84
CA THR A 755 -15.86 14.87 15.26
C THR A 755 -16.74 15.89 15.97
N ASP A 756 -17.13 16.99 15.30
CA ASP A 756 -17.99 18.03 15.87
C ASP A 756 -19.44 17.57 16.01
N VAL A 757 -19.95 16.84 15.01
CA VAL A 757 -21.25 16.17 15.09
C VAL A 757 -21.26 15.17 16.26
N GLY A 758 -20.21 14.36 16.40
CA GLY A 758 -20.07 13.43 17.52
C GLY A 758 -20.00 14.12 18.88
N ALA A 759 -19.26 15.23 19.00
CA ALA A 759 -19.21 16.01 20.22
C ALA A 759 -20.59 16.54 20.63
N THR A 760 -21.40 16.96 19.67
CA THR A 760 -22.76 17.48 19.90
C THR A 760 -23.70 16.35 20.32
N ILE A 761 -23.82 15.30 19.50
CA ILE A 761 -24.78 14.21 19.73
C ILE A 761 -24.46 13.42 21.00
N ASN A 762 -23.18 13.11 21.24
CA ASN A 762 -22.81 12.24 22.36
C ASN A 762 -23.08 12.86 23.74
N HIS A 763 -23.15 14.19 23.82
CA HIS A 763 -23.44 14.95 25.04
C HIS A 763 -24.89 15.45 25.12
N ASP A 764 -25.75 15.18 24.13
CA ASP A 764 -27.16 15.57 24.19
C ASP A 764 -27.93 14.61 25.13
N PRO A 765 -28.41 15.08 26.30
CA PRO A 765 -29.13 14.25 27.26
C PRO A 765 -30.50 13.78 26.75
N GLU A 766 -31.10 14.46 25.77
CA GLU A 766 -32.37 14.05 25.17
C GLU A 766 -32.20 12.85 24.24
N ILE A 767 -31.01 12.65 23.68
CA ILE A 767 -30.68 11.51 22.82
C ILE A 767 -30.14 10.34 23.64
N GLY A 768 -29.21 10.59 24.57
CA GLY A 768 -28.63 9.55 25.41
C GLY A 768 -27.94 8.46 24.59
N ASP A 769 -28.29 7.19 24.82
CA ASP A 769 -27.75 6.03 24.11
C ASP A 769 -28.54 5.64 22.84
N LEU A 770 -29.56 6.43 22.45
CA LEU A 770 -30.30 6.18 21.21
C LEU A 770 -29.42 6.41 19.97
N LEU A 771 -28.49 7.35 20.03
CA LEU A 771 -27.54 7.61 18.96
C LEU A 771 -26.22 8.09 19.53
N LYS A 772 -25.14 7.43 19.15
CA LYS A 772 -23.75 7.85 19.42
C LYS A 772 -22.99 7.90 18.10
N VAL A 773 -22.12 8.89 17.94
CA VAL A 773 -21.26 9.05 16.76
C VAL A 773 -19.81 9.16 17.22
N VAL A 774 -18.96 8.27 16.73
CA VAL A 774 -17.57 8.15 17.19
C VAL A 774 -16.64 8.13 15.99
N PHE A 775 -15.56 8.91 16.06
CA PHE A 775 -14.42 8.76 15.15
C PHE A 775 -13.30 8.03 15.89
N VAL A 776 -13.00 6.79 15.51
CA VAL A 776 -11.89 6.01 16.07
C VAL A 776 -10.58 6.47 15.42
N PRO A 777 -9.64 7.05 16.19
CA PRO A 777 -8.39 7.54 15.64
C PRO A 777 -7.46 6.40 15.23
N ASP A 778 -6.56 6.73 14.29
CA ASP A 778 -5.43 5.89 13.89
C ASP A 778 -5.81 4.50 13.37
N TYR A 779 -6.86 4.47 12.54
CA TYR A 779 -7.29 3.24 11.89
C TYR A 779 -6.13 2.54 11.16
N ASN A 780 -5.86 1.30 11.56
CA ASN A 780 -4.81 0.42 11.06
C ASN A 780 -5.26 -1.06 11.16
N VAL A 781 -4.35 -2.02 10.99
CA VAL A 781 -4.71 -3.46 11.03
C VAL A 781 -5.20 -3.85 12.43
N SER A 782 -4.49 -3.43 13.49
CA SER A 782 -4.89 -3.74 14.88
C SER A 782 -6.26 -3.19 15.26
N VAL A 783 -6.58 -1.96 14.83
CA VAL A 783 -7.92 -1.38 15.04
C VAL A 783 -8.97 -2.16 14.24
N ALA A 784 -8.66 -2.55 13.01
CA ALA A 784 -9.57 -3.36 12.19
C ALA A 784 -9.84 -4.74 12.78
N GLU A 785 -8.84 -5.39 13.39
CA GLU A 785 -8.97 -6.69 14.08
C GLU A 785 -9.93 -6.63 15.27
N LEU A 786 -10.16 -5.46 15.86
CA LEU A 786 -11.14 -5.26 16.93
C LEU A 786 -12.51 -4.84 16.39
N LEU A 787 -12.55 -3.88 15.45
CA LEU A 787 -13.80 -3.33 14.94
C LEU A 787 -14.58 -4.35 14.09
N ILE A 788 -13.92 -5.09 13.21
CA ILE A 788 -14.59 -5.98 12.25
C ILE A 788 -15.38 -7.10 12.95
N PRO A 789 -14.83 -7.85 13.93
CA PRO A 789 -15.58 -8.88 14.66
C PRO A 789 -16.83 -8.36 15.40
N ALA A 790 -16.78 -7.10 15.85
CA ALA A 790 -17.85 -6.44 16.61
C ALA A 790 -18.93 -5.80 15.74
N SER A 791 -18.70 -5.66 14.44
CA SER A 791 -19.59 -4.91 13.54
C SER A 791 -20.85 -5.69 13.20
N GLU A 792 -21.98 -4.99 13.15
CA GLU A 792 -23.27 -5.55 12.76
C GLU A 792 -23.68 -5.03 11.39
N LEU A 793 -23.50 -3.72 11.15
CA LEU A 793 -23.65 -3.08 9.85
C LEU A 793 -22.32 -2.43 9.43
N SER A 794 -21.97 -2.55 8.14
CA SER A 794 -20.79 -1.88 7.58
C SER A 794 -21.11 -1.16 6.28
N GLU A 795 -20.57 0.05 6.14
CA GLU A 795 -20.88 0.94 5.02
C GLU A 795 -19.86 0.91 3.87
N HIS A 796 -20.36 0.52 2.71
CA HIS A 796 -19.60 0.42 1.45
C HIS A 796 -20.27 1.26 0.37
N ILE A 797 -20.33 2.56 0.63
CA ILE A 797 -21.19 3.53 -0.03
C ILE A 797 -20.48 4.43 -1.04
N SER A 798 -19.43 3.96 -1.70
CA SER A 798 -18.72 4.79 -2.69
C SER A 798 -19.62 5.12 -3.89
N THR A 799 -19.38 6.23 -4.59
CA THR A 799 -20.10 6.54 -5.85
C THR A 799 -19.88 5.38 -6.83
N ALA A 800 -20.94 4.83 -7.42
CA ALA A 800 -20.82 3.62 -8.24
C ALA A 800 -19.85 3.80 -9.41
N GLY A 801 -19.03 2.78 -9.70
CA GLY A 801 -17.96 2.84 -10.70
C GLY A 801 -16.67 3.49 -10.21
N MET A 802 -16.53 3.81 -8.92
CA MET A 802 -15.29 4.40 -8.36
C MET A 802 -14.46 3.39 -7.55
N GLU A 803 -15.04 2.29 -7.06
CA GLU A 803 -14.29 1.19 -6.46
C GLU A 803 -13.93 0.13 -7.49
N ALA A 804 -12.64 -0.19 -7.57
CA ALA A 804 -12.20 -1.38 -8.30
C ALA A 804 -12.61 -2.69 -7.61
N SER A 805 -12.70 -2.70 -6.28
CA SER A 805 -12.98 -3.91 -5.49
C SER A 805 -13.46 -3.51 -4.08
N GLY A 806 -12.71 -3.85 -3.02
CA GLY A 806 -13.03 -3.49 -1.63
C GLY A 806 -12.78 -4.65 -0.67
N THR A 807 -11.55 -4.80 -0.17
CA THR A 807 -11.21 -5.96 0.69
C THR A 807 -11.75 -5.86 2.11
N SER A 808 -12.09 -4.67 2.61
CA SER A 808 -12.80 -4.52 3.89
C SER A 808 -14.19 -5.15 3.86
N ASN A 809 -14.87 -5.06 2.72
CA ASN A 809 -16.23 -5.55 2.49
C ASN A 809 -16.28 -7.06 2.77
N MET A 810 -15.28 -7.78 2.23
CA MET A 810 -15.10 -9.21 2.40
C MET A 810 -14.89 -9.60 3.87
N LYS A 811 -14.08 -8.84 4.61
CA LYS A 811 -13.80 -9.10 6.04
C LYS A 811 -15.04 -8.94 6.91
N PHE A 812 -15.87 -7.93 6.62
CA PHE A 812 -17.13 -7.71 7.31
C PHE A 812 -18.09 -8.88 7.06
N ALA A 813 -18.31 -9.26 5.80
CA ALA A 813 -19.17 -10.39 5.46
C ALA A 813 -18.70 -11.70 6.13
N MET A 814 -17.38 -11.96 6.13
CA MET A 814 -16.75 -13.10 6.82
C MET A 814 -17.03 -13.16 8.33
N ASN A 815 -17.27 -12.01 8.98
CA ASN A 815 -17.56 -11.91 10.43
C ASN A 815 -19.06 -11.74 10.73
N GLY A 816 -19.91 -12.03 9.73
CA GLY A 816 -21.35 -11.90 9.82
C GLY A 816 -21.84 -10.46 9.94
N CYS A 817 -21.03 -9.47 9.59
CA CYS A 817 -21.50 -8.11 9.46
C CYS A 817 -22.30 -8.00 8.15
N ILE A 818 -23.47 -7.36 8.22
CA ILE A 818 -24.31 -7.11 7.05
C ILE A 818 -23.83 -5.83 6.39
N LEU A 819 -23.92 -5.77 5.06
CA LEU A 819 -23.43 -4.64 4.28
C LEU A 819 -24.59 -3.77 3.82
N ILE A 820 -24.39 -2.46 3.92
CA ILE A 820 -25.12 -1.45 3.16
C ILE A 820 -24.18 -0.81 2.14
N GLY A 821 -24.60 -0.70 0.89
CA GLY A 821 -23.70 -0.22 -0.15
C GLY A 821 -24.35 0.01 -1.50
N THR A 822 -23.58 0.64 -2.38
CA THR A 822 -23.90 0.77 -3.80
C THR A 822 -23.55 -0.49 -4.58
N LEU A 823 -24.08 -0.61 -5.79
CA LEU A 823 -23.70 -1.67 -6.74
C LEU A 823 -22.32 -1.36 -7.36
N ASP A 824 -21.28 -1.42 -6.54
CA ASP A 824 -19.92 -0.98 -6.86
C ASP A 824 -18.84 -1.93 -6.32
N GLY A 825 -17.75 -2.09 -7.08
CA GLY A 825 -16.61 -2.94 -6.72
C GLY A 825 -17.01 -4.33 -6.21
N ALA A 826 -16.48 -4.71 -5.04
CA ALA A 826 -16.71 -6.01 -4.43
C ALA A 826 -18.13 -6.22 -3.90
N ASN A 827 -18.95 -5.17 -3.75
CA ASN A 827 -20.34 -5.33 -3.27
C ASN A 827 -21.17 -6.17 -4.23
N VAL A 828 -20.88 -6.10 -5.53
CA VAL A 828 -21.61 -6.86 -6.55
C VAL A 828 -21.43 -8.36 -6.32
N GLU A 829 -20.19 -8.81 -6.28
CA GLU A 829 -19.88 -10.23 -6.07
C GLU A 829 -20.29 -10.70 -4.66
N ILE A 830 -20.16 -9.87 -3.62
CA ILE A 830 -20.63 -10.21 -2.27
C ILE A 830 -22.14 -10.43 -2.28
N ARG A 831 -22.91 -9.51 -2.89
CA ARG A 831 -24.37 -9.61 -2.96
C ARG A 831 -24.84 -10.85 -3.72
N GLU A 832 -24.10 -11.28 -4.74
CA GLU A 832 -24.36 -12.53 -5.46
C GLU A 832 -24.17 -13.75 -4.54
N GLU A 833 -23.06 -13.81 -3.81
CA GLU A 833 -22.70 -14.98 -2.98
C GLU A 833 -23.53 -15.10 -1.69
N VAL A 834 -23.85 -13.98 -1.03
CA VAL A 834 -24.63 -13.97 0.21
C VAL A 834 -26.14 -13.97 -0.07
N GLY A 835 -26.56 -13.64 -1.29
CA GLY A 835 -27.95 -13.52 -1.71
C GLY A 835 -28.51 -12.11 -1.48
N GLN A 836 -29.37 -11.69 -2.40
CA GLN A 836 -29.88 -10.31 -2.48
C GLN A 836 -30.62 -9.87 -1.21
N ASP A 837 -31.35 -10.78 -0.57
CA ASP A 837 -32.12 -10.51 0.66
C ASP A 837 -31.24 -10.31 1.91
N ASN A 838 -29.94 -10.57 1.81
CA ASN A 838 -28.99 -10.48 2.93
C ASN A 838 -27.99 -9.31 2.76
N PHE A 839 -28.30 -8.35 1.88
CA PHE A 839 -27.50 -7.15 1.58
C PHE A 839 -28.42 -5.95 1.35
N PHE A 840 -28.08 -4.79 1.90
CA PHE A 840 -28.85 -3.55 1.73
C PHE A 840 -28.29 -2.71 0.58
N LEU A 841 -29.00 -2.70 -0.56
CA LEU A 841 -28.58 -2.01 -1.78
C LEU A 841 -29.31 -0.67 -1.94
N PHE A 842 -28.58 0.38 -2.32
CA PHE A 842 -29.17 1.68 -2.70
C PHE A 842 -28.33 2.41 -3.76
N GLY A 843 -28.84 3.56 -4.21
CA GLY A 843 -28.11 4.53 -5.03
C GLY A 843 -28.06 4.21 -6.53
N ALA A 844 -27.54 5.17 -7.28
CA ALA A 844 -27.35 5.06 -8.73
C ALA A 844 -26.33 3.97 -9.10
N GLN A 845 -26.50 3.38 -10.28
CA GLN A 845 -25.59 2.40 -10.86
C GLN A 845 -24.50 3.09 -11.70
N ALA A 846 -23.37 2.40 -11.90
CA ALA A 846 -22.19 2.95 -12.57
C ALA A 846 -22.48 3.54 -13.98
N HIS A 847 -23.37 2.92 -14.75
CA HIS A 847 -23.73 3.38 -16.10
C HIS A 847 -24.57 4.66 -16.12
N GLU A 848 -25.21 5.01 -15.00
CA GLU A 848 -26.07 6.20 -14.88
C GLU A 848 -25.27 7.46 -14.51
N ILE A 849 -24.08 7.30 -13.92
CA ILE A 849 -23.29 8.37 -13.30
C ILE A 849 -22.96 9.50 -14.28
N ALA A 850 -22.50 9.19 -15.49
CA ALA A 850 -22.15 10.20 -16.49
C ALA A 850 -23.38 11.02 -16.92
N GLY A 851 -24.54 10.37 -17.06
CA GLY A 851 -25.80 11.02 -17.36
C GLY A 851 -26.24 11.96 -16.25
N LEU A 852 -26.17 11.52 -14.99
CA LEU A 852 -26.55 12.31 -13.81
C LEU A 852 -25.64 13.54 -13.61
N ARG A 853 -24.34 13.40 -13.87
CA ARG A 853 -23.40 14.54 -13.85
C ARG A 853 -23.71 15.56 -14.93
N LYS A 854 -24.07 15.08 -16.14
CA LYS A 854 -24.48 15.95 -17.23
C LYS A 854 -25.80 16.66 -16.92
N GLU A 855 -26.77 15.95 -16.34
CA GLU A 855 -28.03 16.54 -15.85
C GLU A 855 -27.77 17.66 -14.84
N ARG A 856 -26.84 17.46 -13.90
CA ARG A 856 -26.41 18.49 -12.96
C ARG A 856 -25.78 19.70 -13.66
N ALA A 857 -24.83 19.47 -14.56
CA ALA A 857 -24.18 20.54 -15.32
C ALA A 857 -25.15 21.36 -16.18
N GLU A 858 -26.25 20.76 -16.63
CA GLU A 858 -27.33 21.44 -17.37
C GLU A 858 -28.35 22.16 -16.46
N GLY A 859 -28.12 22.19 -15.14
CA GLY A 859 -28.99 22.85 -14.15
C GLY A 859 -30.35 22.16 -13.95
N LYS A 860 -30.45 20.87 -14.30
CA LYS A 860 -31.72 20.11 -14.25
C LYS A 860 -31.92 19.33 -12.95
N PHE A 861 -30.85 19.10 -12.19
CA PHE A 861 -30.92 18.39 -10.92
C PHE A 861 -31.62 19.25 -9.86
N VAL A 862 -32.70 18.71 -9.27
CA VAL A 862 -33.37 19.31 -8.12
C VAL A 862 -33.13 18.42 -6.90
N PRO A 863 -32.49 18.93 -5.84
CA PRO A 863 -32.21 18.14 -4.63
C PRO A 863 -33.49 17.80 -3.87
N ASP A 864 -33.48 16.67 -3.16
CA ASP A 864 -34.58 16.28 -2.28
C ASP A 864 -34.71 17.27 -1.11
N PRO A 865 -35.93 17.66 -0.70
CA PRO A 865 -36.13 18.58 0.41
C PRO A 865 -35.47 18.15 1.72
N ARG A 866 -35.33 16.84 1.97
CA ARG A 866 -34.66 16.27 3.15
C ARG A 866 -33.15 16.48 3.10
N PHE A 867 -32.55 16.54 1.91
CA PHE A 867 -31.13 16.86 1.75
C PHE A 867 -30.88 18.34 2.03
N GLU A 868 -31.69 19.24 1.46
CA GLU A 868 -31.63 20.68 1.75
C GLU A 868 -31.86 20.98 3.24
N GLU A 869 -32.81 20.28 3.87
CA GLU A 869 -33.04 20.38 5.31
C GLU A 869 -31.78 20.07 6.15
N VAL A 870 -30.97 19.09 5.73
CA VAL A 870 -29.70 18.77 6.38
C VAL A 870 -28.67 19.85 6.13
N MET A 871 -28.54 20.33 4.89
CA MET A 871 -27.62 21.42 4.53
C MET A 871 -27.87 22.65 5.41
N ASP A 872 -29.14 23.08 5.52
CA ASP A 872 -29.54 24.22 6.34
C ASP A 872 -29.34 23.97 7.84
N TYR A 873 -29.60 22.74 8.30
CA TYR A 873 -29.37 22.39 9.70
C TYR A 873 -27.88 22.41 10.06
N VAL A 874 -27.00 22.01 9.15
CA VAL A 874 -25.54 22.16 9.34
C VAL A 874 -25.15 23.63 9.38
N ARG A 875 -25.66 24.46 8.44
CA ARG A 875 -25.39 25.92 8.41
C ARG A 875 -25.90 26.67 9.65
N SER A 876 -26.88 26.11 10.37
CA SER A 876 -27.45 26.73 11.57
C SER A 876 -26.43 26.93 12.72
N GLY A 877 -25.26 26.28 12.65
CA GLY A 877 -24.24 26.34 13.69
C GLY A 877 -24.50 25.41 14.88
N VAL A 878 -25.47 24.49 14.76
CA VAL A 878 -25.79 23.53 15.84
C VAL A 878 -24.61 22.64 16.24
N PHE A 879 -23.67 22.39 15.33
CA PHE A 879 -22.51 21.52 15.56
C PHE A 879 -21.24 22.29 16.00
N GLY A 880 -21.37 23.55 16.40
CA GLY A 880 -20.27 24.35 16.94
C GLY A 880 -20.06 25.67 16.22
N SER A 881 -18.92 26.32 16.44
CA SER A 881 -18.65 27.66 15.91
C SER A 881 -18.34 27.70 14.42
N GLN A 882 -18.10 26.55 13.78
CA GLN A 882 -17.88 26.46 12.33
C GLN A 882 -19.23 26.21 11.64
N ASN A 883 -19.56 27.01 10.63
CA ASN A 883 -20.77 26.86 9.84
C ASN A 883 -20.63 25.88 8.66
N TYR A 884 -19.40 25.41 8.39
CA TYR A 884 -19.06 24.45 7.35
C TYR A 884 -19.40 24.86 5.91
N ASP A 885 -19.60 26.15 5.62
CA ASP A 885 -19.98 26.62 4.27
C ASP A 885 -19.00 26.13 3.18
N GLU A 886 -17.70 26.11 3.45
CA GLU A 886 -16.68 25.63 2.51
C GLU A 886 -16.75 24.11 2.26
N LEU A 887 -17.24 23.34 3.24
CA LEU A 887 -17.52 21.91 3.06
C LEU A 887 -18.78 21.73 2.21
N LEU A 888 -19.84 22.48 2.53
CA LEU A 888 -21.14 22.41 1.85
C LEU A 888 -21.06 22.90 0.40
N ALA A 889 -20.20 23.88 0.13
CA ALA A 889 -19.92 24.43 -1.18
C ALA A 889 -19.53 23.37 -2.23
N SER A 890 -18.95 22.23 -1.82
CA SER A 890 -18.62 21.15 -2.78
C SER A 890 -19.85 20.41 -3.30
N LEU A 891 -20.99 20.53 -2.62
CA LEU A 891 -22.26 19.91 -2.98
C LEU A 891 -23.19 20.86 -3.75
N GLU A 892 -22.78 22.12 -3.91
CA GLU A 892 -23.57 23.22 -4.49
C GLU A 892 -23.05 23.67 -5.85
N GLY A 893 -23.88 24.44 -6.57
CA GLY A 893 -23.62 24.92 -7.93
C GLY A 893 -23.75 23.81 -8.97
N ASP A 894 -23.68 24.13 -10.25
CA ASP A 894 -23.92 23.14 -11.32
C ASP A 894 -22.64 22.68 -12.00
N GLU A 895 -21.59 23.50 -11.95
CA GLU A 895 -20.28 23.24 -12.55
C GLU A 895 -19.12 23.81 -11.71
N GLY A 896 -17.89 23.44 -12.05
CA GLY A 896 -16.65 23.92 -11.44
C GLY A 896 -15.89 22.85 -10.65
N PHE A 897 -14.55 22.94 -10.70
CA PHE A 897 -13.68 22.01 -9.98
C PHE A 897 -13.92 22.09 -8.46
N GLY A 898 -14.11 20.94 -7.82
CA GLY A 898 -14.40 20.85 -6.39
C GLY A 898 -15.84 21.24 -6.01
N ARG A 899 -16.74 21.46 -6.97
CA ARG A 899 -18.15 21.82 -6.79
C ARG A 899 -19.06 20.89 -7.60
N GLY A 900 -20.38 21.17 -7.60
CA GLY A 900 -21.33 20.47 -8.46
C GLY A 900 -21.73 19.08 -7.96
N ASP A 901 -21.43 18.73 -6.71
CA ASP A 901 -21.70 17.41 -6.14
C ASP A 901 -21.25 16.26 -7.07
N TYR A 902 -20.01 16.32 -7.54
CA TYR A 902 -19.47 15.38 -8.52
C TYR A 902 -19.61 13.90 -8.10
N PHE A 903 -19.68 13.65 -6.79
CA PHE A 903 -19.81 12.32 -6.18
C PHE A 903 -21.26 11.94 -5.86
N LEU A 904 -22.24 12.73 -6.29
CA LEU A 904 -23.67 12.42 -6.22
C LEU A 904 -24.16 12.15 -4.79
N VAL A 905 -23.65 12.89 -3.81
CA VAL A 905 -24.08 12.80 -2.41
C VAL A 905 -25.55 13.18 -2.30
N GLY A 906 -25.95 14.34 -2.81
CA GLY A 906 -27.33 14.83 -2.76
C GLY A 906 -28.29 14.00 -3.63
N LYS A 907 -27.78 13.45 -4.75
CA LYS A 907 -28.58 12.59 -5.64
C LYS A 907 -28.93 11.25 -4.99
N ASP A 908 -27.98 10.58 -4.36
CA ASP A 908 -28.20 9.26 -3.74
C ASP A 908 -28.77 9.37 -2.31
N PHE A 909 -28.69 10.55 -1.68
CA PHE A 909 -29.15 10.79 -0.31
C PHE A 909 -30.55 10.25 0.02
N PRO A 910 -31.59 10.46 -0.81
CA PRO A 910 -32.94 9.96 -0.54
C PRO A 910 -32.99 8.44 -0.42
N SER A 911 -32.42 7.75 -1.42
CA SER A 911 -32.37 6.29 -1.44
C SER A 911 -31.53 5.72 -0.30
N TYR A 912 -30.47 6.43 0.11
CA TYR A 912 -29.61 6.04 1.22
C TYR A 912 -30.36 6.08 2.56
N ILE A 913 -31.04 7.19 2.88
CA ILE A 913 -31.76 7.30 4.16
C ILE A 913 -32.96 6.37 4.22
N GLU A 914 -33.64 6.11 3.10
CA GLU A 914 -34.73 5.13 3.00
C GLU A 914 -34.21 3.70 3.23
N CYS A 915 -33.07 3.35 2.62
CA CYS A 915 -32.41 2.06 2.87
C CYS A 915 -32.00 1.89 4.34
N GLN A 916 -31.56 2.96 5.01
CA GLN A 916 -31.28 2.92 6.45
C GLN A 916 -32.53 2.71 7.32
N GLU A 917 -33.73 3.08 6.84
CA GLU A 917 -34.99 2.73 7.52
C GLU A 917 -35.29 1.23 7.39
N GLU A 918 -35.00 0.61 6.24
CA GLU A 918 -35.11 -0.84 6.06
C GLU A 918 -34.15 -1.60 6.97
N VAL A 919 -32.94 -1.07 7.17
CA VAL A 919 -31.96 -1.61 8.13
C VAL A 919 -32.50 -1.59 9.55
N ASP A 920 -33.10 -0.46 9.99
CA ASP A 920 -33.72 -0.38 11.31
C ASP A 920 -34.83 -1.42 11.48
N GLU A 921 -35.67 -1.59 10.46
CA GLU A 921 -36.76 -2.57 10.50
C GLU A 921 -36.25 -4.01 10.56
N ALA A 922 -35.22 -4.34 9.77
CA ALA A 922 -34.59 -5.65 9.81
C ALA A 922 -33.92 -5.94 11.16
N TYR A 923 -33.32 -4.93 11.80
CA TYR A 923 -32.67 -5.09 13.10
C TYR A 923 -33.65 -5.32 14.25
N ARG A 924 -34.88 -4.80 14.15
CA ARG A 924 -35.95 -5.10 15.13
C ARG A 924 -36.32 -6.59 15.13
N ASP A 925 -36.24 -7.25 13.99
CA ASP A 925 -36.39 -8.71 13.87
C ASP A 925 -35.03 -9.39 14.07
N GLU A 926 -34.68 -9.60 15.34
CA GLU A 926 -33.43 -10.23 15.76
C GLU A 926 -33.19 -11.60 15.07
N LYS A 927 -34.25 -12.37 14.82
CA LYS A 927 -34.15 -13.67 14.13
C LYS A 927 -33.75 -13.47 12.66
N LYS A 928 -34.41 -12.54 11.97
CA LYS A 928 -34.07 -12.19 10.57
C LYS A 928 -32.65 -11.64 10.48
N TRP A 929 -32.27 -10.71 11.36
CA TRP A 929 -30.93 -10.12 11.38
C TRP A 929 -29.84 -11.17 11.59
N THR A 930 -30.02 -12.05 12.59
CA THR A 930 -29.06 -13.11 12.89
C THR A 930 -28.95 -14.12 11.75
N ARG A 931 -30.07 -14.47 11.10
CA ARG A 931 -30.07 -15.30 9.90
C ARG A 931 -29.27 -14.66 8.76
N MET A 932 -29.49 -13.37 8.47
CA MET A 932 -28.73 -12.64 7.45
C MET A 932 -27.23 -12.61 7.78
N SER A 933 -26.89 -12.40 9.05
CA SER A 933 -25.51 -12.42 9.56
C SER A 933 -24.81 -13.76 9.31
N ILE A 934 -25.46 -14.88 9.63
CA ILE A 934 -24.95 -16.23 9.37
C ILE A 934 -24.76 -16.46 7.86
N LEU A 935 -25.73 -16.06 7.04
CA LEU A 935 -25.67 -16.24 5.59
C LEU A 935 -24.57 -15.40 4.92
N ASN A 936 -24.23 -14.24 5.47
CA ASN A 936 -23.07 -13.46 5.03
C ASN A 936 -21.76 -14.23 5.26
N THR A 937 -21.59 -14.86 6.44
CA THR A 937 -20.42 -15.71 6.69
C THR A 937 -20.41 -16.93 5.79
N ALA A 938 -21.58 -17.58 5.61
CA ALA A 938 -21.72 -18.77 4.79
C ALA A 938 -21.46 -18.52 3.30
N GLY A 939 -21.74 -17.32 2.80
CA GLY A 939 -21.45 -16.88 1.42
C GLY A 939 -20.04 -16.32 1.23
N SER A 940 -19.23 -16.21 2.29
CA SER A 940 -17.95 -15.49 2.20
C SER A 940 -16.80 -16.28 1.57
N PHE A 941 -16.99 -17.57 1.27
CA PHE A 941 -15.93 -18.49 0.85
C PHE A 941 -15.21 -18.06 -0.45
N LYS A 942 -15.93 -17.44 -1.41
CA LYS A 942 -15.34 -16.91 -2.66
C LYS A 942 -14.25 -15.87 -2.37
N PHE A 943 -14.31 -15.20 -1.22
CA PHE A 943 -13.42 -14.08 -0.89
C PHE A 943 -12.19 -14.49 -0.07
N SER A 944 -11.88 -15.78 0.02
CA SER A 944 -10.58 -16.24 0.53
C SER A 944 -9.46 -15.85 -0.44
N SER A 945 -8.37 -15.28 0.09
CA SER A 945 -7.17 -15.01 -0.72
C SER A 945 -6.49 -16.30 -1.23
N ASP A 946 -6.81 -17.46 -0.67
CA ASP A 946 -6.26 -18.74 -1.14
C ASP A 946 -6.73 -19.07 -2.56
N ARG A 947 -8.03 -18.90 -2.84
CA ARG A 947 -8.57 -19.01 -4.21
C ARG A 947 -7.90 -18.01 -5.14
N THR A 948 -7.80 -16.75 -4.74
CA THR A 948 -7.13 -15.72 -5.56
C THR A 948 -5.71 -16.15 -5.91
N ILE A 949 -4.93 -16.63 -4.94
CA ILE A 949 -3.56 -17.10 -5.17
C ILE A 949 -3.53 -18.33 -6.09
N HIS A 950 -4.46 -19.27 -5.99
CA HIS A 950 -4.53 -20.38 -6.93
C HIS A 950 -4.75 -19.91 -8.37
N GLU A 951 -5.63 -18.93 -8.61
CA GLU A 951 -5.85 -18.36 -9.93
C GLU A 951 -4.60 -17.65 -10.46
N TYR A 952 -3.94 -16.81 -9.64
CA TYR A 952 -2.69 -16.15 -10.03
C TYR A 952 -1.58 -17.18 -10.34
N ALA A 953 -1.41 -18.17 -9.48
CA ALA A 953 -0.40 -19.21 -9.63
C ALA A 953 -0.58 -20.03 -10.91
N LYS A 954 -1.83 -20.32 -11.29
CA LYS A 954 -2.15 -21.11 -12.48
C LYS A 954 -2.14 -20.29 -13.76
N ASP A 955 -2.87 -19.18 -13.79
CA ASP A 955 -3.21 -18.49 -15.06
C ASP A 955 -2.21 -17.38 -15.43
N ILE A 956 -1.32 -17.00 -14.49
CA ILE A 956 -0.34 -15.93 -14.70
C ILE A 956 1.07 -16.44 -14.42
N TRP A 957 1.39 -16.84 -13.18
CA TRP A 957 2.77 -17.13 -12.80
C TRP A 957 3.26 -18.50 -13.27
N ASN A 958 2.33 -19.44 -13.50
CA ASN A 958 2.61 -20.84 -13.81
C ASN A 958 3.55 -21.48 -12.76
N ILE A 959 3.21 -21.35 -11.48
CA ILE A 959 3.95 -21.93 -10.35
C ILE A 959 3.17 -23.08 -9.71
N HIS A 960 3.88 -23.99 -9.06
CA HIS A 960 3.29 -25.17 -8.41
C HIS A 960 3.65 -25.22 -6.92
N PRO A 961 2.80 -25.84 -6.07
CA PRO A 961 3.04 -25.91 -4.64
C PRO A 961 4.25 -26.79 -4.27
N VAL A 962 5.09 -26.17 -3.46
CA VAL A 962 6.36 -26.48 -2.80
C VAL A 962 6.36 -27.23 -1.46
N LYS A 963 5.72 -28.38 -1.25
CA LYS A 963 5.61 -28.91 0.14
C LYS A 963 6.95 -29.44 0.67
N LEU A 964 7.39 -28.94 1.84
CA LEU A 964 8.58 -29.45 2.53
C LEU A 964 8.34 -30.89 3.04
N PRO A 965 9.39 -31.75 3.09
CA PRO A 965 9.31 -33.11 3.63
C PRO A 965 8.91 -33.23 5.11
#